data_AF-A0A950FFP4-F1
#
_entry.id   AF-A0A950FFP4-F1
#
_cell.length_a   1.000
_cell.length_b   1.000
_cell.length_c   1.000
_cell.angle_alpha   90.00
_cell.angle_beta   90.00
_cell.angle_gamma   90.00
#
_symmetry.space_group_name_H-M   'P 1'
#
loop_
_entity.id
_entity.type
_entity.pdbx_description
1 polymer ?
#
loop_
_entity_poly.entity_id
_entity_poly.type
_entity_poly.pdbx_seq_one_letter_code
_entity_poly.pdbx_strand_id
1 'polypeptide(L)'
;MRTPSVSSPIELEVNRIRALSKGGRHREALAAAETLAAAVPPNRDVLYLIAANQRCLNQIYEALETLQRLEQQDPQFSLLFQERGYCYAILRDAPRAIEAFLRGVDVNPALATSWSMLERLYRLTGDEENAAAAAERILTLKQLPPEIVRAGSLFSDGELPAAENILRGYLLRSGDHAEALRLLGRIQHQRNMLDEAELLLQATLRLAPNYLAARLDLAQVLIDEQKYLRACQEIDTLLRLEPGNSYYLSLYAAAYVGLGEYEPAIALYRQLLAASPSSADLRVSLGNALKTVGQQNEAIESYRTAATIRPSFGDAWWSLANLKTYRFSQSEISQMLAEEAAPSARLVDRYHLCFALGRAFEDRNEYAESWRFYERGNALKRAESLYHPEIAETNTRNQIEVCTEKFFAARAGMGIPDPDPIFVVGLPRSGSTLIEQILASHSQVQGTQELSELQRIVLELSGTRSGCGGRLLPQMKSNSYPGVLAELASQDFRALAERYMMDTRAYRKHKPFFIDKMPNNFRHIGLIHLMLPNAKIIDVRREPMACCVSNLKQLFARGQEFTYSIADISRYYRTYLELMRHWDAVLPGRILRVWYEDVVEDLEGNVKRILDFCGLAFEPACLEFYKTERAVHTASSEQVRQPLFRQGLLQWTNYEPWLGQLRGGLGDSLNRYHE
;
A
#
# COMPACT_ATOMS: atom_id res chain seq x y z
N MET A 1 7.15 18.85 25.12
CA MET A 1 6.45 18.27 26.28
C MET A 1 4.96 18.24 25.97
N ARG A 2 4.43 17.09 25.55
CA ARG A 2 2.97 16.90 25.43
C ARG A 2 2.44 16.54 26.82
N THR A 3 1.34 17.17 27.21
CA THR A 3 0.60 16.88 28.44
C THR A 3 0.24 15.40 28.53
N PRO A 4 0.28 14.77 29.72
CA PRO A 4 -0.22 13.41 29.88
C PRO A 4 -1.70 13.40 29.52
N SER A 5 -2.08 12.46 28.65
CA SER A 5 -3.48 12.19 28.30
C SER A 5 -4.27 12.01 29.60
N VAL A 6 -5.28 12.85 29.80
CA VAL A 6 -6.22 12.70 30.90
C VAL A 6 -7.06 11.47 30.58
N SER A 7 -6.89 10.40 31.35
CA SER A 7 -7.67 9.17 31.19
C SER A 7 -9.16 9.48 31.26
N SER A 8 -9.93 8.88 30.36
CA SER A 8 -11.39 9.13 30.31
C SER A 8 -12.07 8.65 31.60
N PRO A 9 -13.24 9.20 31.98
CA PRO A 9 -14.00 8.69 33.13
C PRO A 9 -14.28 7.18 33.09
N ILE A 10 -14.50 6.65 31.88
CA ILE A 10 -14.69 5.20 31.65
C ILE A 10 -13.40 4.43 31.97
N GLU A 11 -12.26 4.91 31.49
CA GLU A 11 -10.96 4.27 31.71
C GLU A 11 -10.55 4.27 33.19
N LEU A 12 -10.88 5.34 33.93
CA LEU A 12 -10.68 5.40 35.38
C LEU A 12 -11.53 4.34 36.10
N GLU A 13 -12.80 4.17 35.72
CA GLU A 13 -13.67 3.17 36.34
C GLU A 13 -13.24 1.74 35.97
N VAL A 14 -12.85 1.49 34.71
CA VAL A 14 -12.25 0.20 34.29
C VAL A 14 -11.02 -0.13 35.13
N ASN A 15 -10.13 0.84 35.37
CA ASN A 15 -8.95 0.64 36.20
C ASN A 15 -9.30 0.35 37.67
N ARG A 16 -10.34 1.01 38.21
CA ARG A 16 -10.87 0.72 39.54
C ARG A 16 -11.43 -0.70 39.65
N ILE A 17 -12.24 -1.12 38.69
CA ILE A 17 -12.81 -2.48 38.63
C ILE A 17 -11.68 -3.52 38.54
N ARG A 18 -10.68 -3.26 37.70
CA ARG A 18 -9.48 -4.11 37.56
C ARG A 18 -8.72 -4.22 38.89
N ALA A 19 -8.64 -3.14 39.67
CA ALA A 19 -8.04 -3.16 41.00
C ALA A 19 -8.87 -3.97 42.01
N LEU A 20 -10.20 -3.85 42.00
CA LEU A 20 -11.09 -4.67 42.84
C LEU A 20 -10.92 -6.16 42.55
N SER A 21 -10.89 -6.52 41.26
CA SER A 21 -10.70 -7.91 40.81
C SER A 21 -9.34 -8.46 41.25
N LYS A 22 -8.25 -7.70 41.08
CA LYS A 22 -6.92 -8.07 41.60
C LYS A 22 -6.87 -8.21 43.11
N GLY A 23 -7.68 -7.43 43.84
CA GLY A 23 -7.83 -7.52 45.29
C GLY A 23 -8.73 -8.65 45.77
N GLY A 24 -9.22 -9.53 44.89
CA GLY A 24 -10.09 -10.66 45.25
C GLY A 24 -11.56 -10.28 45.50
N ARG A 25 -11.94 -9.01 45.32
CA ARG A 25 -13.31 -8.50 45.56
C ARG A 25 -14.19 -8.74 44.33
N HIS A 26 -14.30 -10.01 43.91
CA HIS A 26 -14.89 -10.39 42.62
C HIS A 26 -16.38 -10.05 42.49
N ARG A 27 -17.18 -10.17 43.56
CA ARG A 27 -18.61 -9.77 43.52
C ARG A 27 -18.78 -8.28 43.30
N GLU A 28 -17.97 -7.47 43.95
CA GLU A 28 -18.03 -6.01 43.81
C GLU A 28 -17.50 -5.56 42.46
N ALA A 29 -16.43 -6.19 41.98
CA ALA A 29 -15.90 -5.96 40.65
C ALA A 29 -16.93 -6.33 39.56
N LEU A 30 -17.61 -7.47 39.69
CA LEU A 30 -18.66 -7.89 38.76
C LEU A 30 -19.83 -6.90 38.74
N ALA A 31 -20.37 -6.54 39.91
CA ALA A 31 -21.48 -5.60 39.99
C ALA A 31 -21.13 -4.22 39.40
N ALA A 32 -19.91 -3.73 39.67
CA ALA A 32 -19.42 -2.48 39.09
C ALA A 32 -19.24 -2.57 37.57
N ALA A 33 -18.72 -3.70 37.05
CA ALA A 33 -18.54 -3.93 35.63
C ALA A 33 -19.88 -4.04 34.88
N GLU A 34 -20.88 -4.73 35.44
CA GLU A 34 -22.23 -4.81 34.87
C GLU A 34 -22.93 -3.46 34.87
N THR A 35 -22.79 -2.69 35.96
CA THR A 35 -23.31 -1.32 36.05
C THR A 35 -22.67 -0.43 34.97
N LEU A 36 -21.36 -0.54 34.78
CA LEU A 36 -20.66 0.21 33.73
C LEU A 36 -21.12 -0.23 32.34
N ALA A 37 -21.22 -1.53 32.07
CA ALA A 37 -21.66 -2.08 30.79
C ALA A 37 -23.09 -1.64 30.40
N ALA A 38 -23.97 -1.40 31.38
CA ALA A 38 -25.30 -0.87 31.14
C ALA A 38 -25.29 0.64 30.81
N ALA A 39 -24.25 1.37 31.24
CA ALA A 39 -24.16 2.83 31.11
C ALA A 39 -23.34 3.30 29.90
N VAL A 40 -22.50 2.44 29.31
CA VAL A 40 -21.62 2.80 28.19
C VAL A 40 -21.88 1.94 26.96
N PRO A 41 -21.59 2.43 25.73
CA PRO A 41 -21.56 1.59 24.55
C PRO A 41 -20.68 0.35 24.78
N PRO A 42 -20.96 -0.78 24.09
CA PRO A 42 -20.23 -2.02 24.32
C PRO A 42 -18.72 -1.81 24.34
N ASN A 43 -18.10 -2.26 25.43
CA ASN A 43 -16.69 -2.03 25.71
C ASN A 43 -15.99 -3.36 26.01
N ARG A 44 -14.95 -3.65 25.22
CA ARG A 44 -14.15 -4.87 25.29
C ARG A 44 -13.60 -5.16 26.69
N ASP A 45 -12.96 -4.16 27.31
CA ASP A 45 -12.32 -4.30 28.61
C ASP A 45 -13.36 -4.56 29.72
N VAL A 46 -14.54 -3.95 29.62
CA VAL A 46 -15.64 -4.17 30.57
C VAL A 46 -16.19 -5.58 30.45
N LEU A 47 -16.49 -6.05 29.23
CA LEU A 47 -16.97 -7.43 29.00
C LEU A 47 -15.96 -8.48 29.46
N TYR A 48 -14.67 -8.24 29.23
CA TYR A 48 -13.61 -9.11 29.75
C TYR A 48 -13.60 -9.15 31.28
N LEU A 49 -13.72 -7.99 31.95
CA LEU A 49 -13.78 -7.93 33.41
C LEU A 49 -15.03 -8.62 33.97
N ILE A 50 -16.18 -8.54 33.29
CA ILE A 50 -17.39 -9.30 33.65
C ILE A 50 -17.07 -10.80 33.60
N ALA A 51 -16.61 -11.31 32.45
CA ALA A 51 -16.31 -12.72 32.27
C ALA A 51 -15.27 -13.25 33.28
N ALA A 52 -14.20 -12.49 33.51
CA ALA A 52 -13.15 -12.87 34.45
C ALA A 52 -13.66 -12.97 35.90
N ASN A 53 -14.52 -12.04 36.33
CA ASN A 53 -15.09 -12.10 37.67
C ASN A 53 -16.21 -13.15 37.78
N GLN A 54 -16.99 -13.40 36.72
CA GLN A 54 -17.93 -14.53 36.64
C GLN A 54 -17.18 -15.85 36.83
N ARG A 55 -16.05 -16.07 36.13
CA ARG A 55 -15.21 -17.27 36.33
C ARG A 55 -14.72 -17.37 37.77
N CYS A 56 -14.20 -16.30 38.35
CA CYS A 56 -13.72 -16.31 39.75
C CYS A 56 -14.84 -16.58 40.78
N LEU A 57 -16.09 -16.30 40.42
CA LEU A 57 -17.28 -16.61 41.23
C LEU A 57 -17.90 -17.98 40.88
N ASN A 58 -17.23 -18.78 40.06
CA ASN A 58 -17.67 -20.09 39.59
C ASN A 58 -18.98 -20.06 38.75
N GLN A 59 -19.28 -18.92 38.11
CA GLN A 59 -20.37 -18.72 37.16
C GLN A 59 -19.87 -18.99 35.74
N ILE A 60 -19.51 -20.25 35.47
CA ILE A 60 -18.70 -20.61 34.29
C ILE A 60 -19.49 -20.48 32.98
N TYR A 61 -20.78 -20.82 32.98
CA TYR A 61 -21.59 -20.76 31.76
C TYR A 61 -21.91 -19.31 31.38
N GLU A 62 -22.16 -18.46 32.37
CA GLU A 62 -22.36 -17.02 32.21
C GLU A 62 -21.07 -16.35 31.70
N ALA A 63 -19.91 -16.77 32.21
CA ALA A 63 -18.61 -16.31 31.69
C ALA A 63 -18.45 -16.67 30.20
N LEU A 64 -18.75 -17.91 29.80
CA LEU A 64 -18.68 -18.34 28.40
C LEU A 64 -19.63 -17.55 27.49
N GLU A 65 -20.85 -17.24 27.95
CA GLU A 65 -21.80 -16.40 27.20
C GLU A 65 -21.29 -14.96 27.04
N THR A 66 -20.71 -14.38 28.10
CA THR A 66 -20.08 -13.06 28.03
C THR A 66 -18.89 -13.05 27.08
N LEU A 67 -18.06 -14.09 27.09
CA LEU A 67 -16.95 -14.24 26.15
C LEU A 67 -17.44 -14.43 24.71
N GLN A 68 -18.59 -15.06 24.48
CA GLN A 68 -19.18 -15.15 23.14
C GLN A 68 -19.61 -13.77 22.61
N ARG A 69 -20.22 -12.94 23.46
CA ARG A 69 -20.56 -11.56 23.12
C ARG A 69 -19.32 -10.70 22.87
N LEU A 70 -18.27 -10.91 23.66
CA LEU A 70 -16.99 -10.24 23.48
C LEU A 70 -16.34 -10.62 22.14
N GLU A 71 -16.34 -11.90 21.76
CA GLU A 71 -15.81 -12.34 20.46
C GLU A 71 -16.55 -11.75 19.26
N GLN A 72 -17.86 -11.56 19.36
CA GLN A 72 -18.65 -10.91 18.31
C GLN A 72 -18.26 -9.45 18.09
N GLN A 73 -17.72 -8.79 19.12
CA GLN A 73 -17.32 -7.37 19.07
C GLN A 73 -15.83 -7.21 18.77
N ASP A 74 -14.98 -8.00 19.41
CA ASP A 74 -13.54 -8.00 19.21
C ASP A 74 -13.01 -9.44 19.09
N PRO A 75 -13.06 -10.01 17.87
CA PRO A 75 -12.64 -11.39 17.61
C PRO A 75 -11.12 -11.60 17.68
N GLN A 76 -10.33 -10.53 17.81
CA GLN A 76 -8.87 -10.55 17.85
C GLN A 76 -8.32 -10.17 19.23
N PHE A 77 -9.17 -10.02 20.24
CA PHE A 77 -8.69 -9.77 21.59
C PHE A 77 -8.13 -11.05 22.21
N SER A 78 -6.84 -11.10 22.55
CA SER A 78 -6.21 -12.36 22.94
C SER A 78 -6.64 -12.87 24.32
N LEU A 79 -6.88 -11.96 25.27
CA LEU A 79 -7.27 -12.31 26.64
C LEU A 79 -8.66 -12.95 26.74
N LEU A 80 -9.54 -12.68 25.76
CA LEU A 80 -10.80 -13.40 25.58
C LEU A 80 -10.57 -14.91 25.53
N PHE A 81 -9.67 -15.36 24.66
CA PHE A 81 -9.42 -16.77 24.42
C PHE A 81 -8.70 -17.42 25.60
N GLN A 82 -7.78 -16.70 26.23
CA GLN A 82 -7.16 -17.13 27.49
C GLN A 82 -8.22 -17.36 28.59
N GLU A 83 -9.14 -16.43 28.75
CA GLU A 83 -10.19 -16.51 29.77
C GLU A 83 -11.18 -17.65 29.48
N ARG A 84 -11.48 -17.89 28.21
CA ARG A 84 -12.26 -19.05 27.75
C ARG A 84 -11.55 -20.37 28.04
N GLY A 85 -10.23 -20.43 27.82
CA GLY A 85 -9.41 -21.59 28.16
C GLY A 85 -9.48 -21.93 29.65
N TYR A 86 -9.43 -20.92 30.54
CA TYR A 86 -9.61 -21.14 31.98
C TYR A 86 -11.00 -21.69 32.32
N CYS A 87 -12.06 -21.20 31.67
CA CYS A 87 -13.42 -21.71 31.86
C CYS A 87 -13.51 -23.20 31.51
N TYR A 88 -13.00 -23.62 30.36
CA TYR A 88 -13.00 -25.03 29.96
C TYR A 88 -12.08 -25.91 30.82
N ALA A 89 -10.96 -25.37 31.29
CA ALA A 89 -10.10 -26.08 32.24
C ALA A 89 -10.82 -26.38 33.57
N ILE A 90 -11.64 -25.45 34.08
CA ILE A 90 -12.48 -25.68 35.27
C ILE A 90 -13.53 -26.75 35.01
N LEU A 91 -14.14 -26.75 33.82
CA LEU A 91 -15.08 -27.80 33.37
C LEU A 91 -14.41 -29.15 33.08
N ARG A 92 -13.07 -29.23 33.18
CA ARG A 92 -12.25 -30.41 32.85
C ARG A 92 -12.38 -30.86 31.39
N ASP A 93 -12.67 -29.91 30.50
CA ASP A 93 -12.71 -30.14 29.07
C ASP A 93 -11.36 -29.75 28.45
N ALA A 94 -10.40 -30.69 28.49
CA ALA A 94 -9.06 -30.45 27.98
C ALA A 94 -9.03 -30.07 26.49
N PRO A 95 -9.76 -30.73 25.57
CA PRO A 95 -9.77 -30.37 24.16
C PRO A 95 -10.18 -28.92 23.90
N ARG A 96 -11.31 -28.46 24.47
CA ARG A 96 -11.76 -27.07 24.29
C ARG A 96 -10.88 -26.06 25.00
N ALA A 97 -10.28 -26.44 26.14
CA ALA A 97 -9.30 -25.59 26.82
C ALA A 97 -8.04 -25.39 25.96
N ILE A 98 -7.49 -26.47 25.38
CA ILE A 98 -6.33 -26.40 24.49
C ILE A 98 -6.65 -25.54 23.27
N GLU A 99 -7.78 -25.76 22.61
CA GLU A 99 -8.22 -24.96 21.46
C GLU A 99 -8.29 -23.46 21.80
N ALA A 100 -8.90 -23.12 22.94
CA ALA A 100 -9.01 -21.73 23.37
C ALA A 100 -7.64 -21.12 23.71
N PHE A 101 -6.75 -21.82 24.42
CA PHE A 101 -5.42 -21.28 24.71
C PHE A 101 -4.56 -21.16 23.45
N LEU A 102 -4.63 -22.13 22.53
CA LEU A 102 -3.97 -22.08 21.22
C LEU A 102 -4.40 -20.82 20.46
N ARG A 103 -5.71 -20.60 20.32
CA ARG A 103 -6.24 -19.40 19.68
C ARG A 103 -5.77 -18.11 20.36
N GLY A 104 -5.64 -18.12 21.68
CA GLY A 104 -5.08 -16.99 22.43
C GLY A 104 -3.62 -16.71 22.11
N VAL A 105 -2.77 -17.73 22.03
CA VAL A 105 -1.33 -17.56 21.74
C VAL A 105 -1.03 -17.34 20.25
N ASP A 106 -1.90 -17.80 19.36
CA ASP A 106 -1.84 -17.51 17.92
C ASP A 106 -2.07 -16.02 17.66
N VAL A 107 -3.00 -15.41 18.40
CA VAL A 107 -3.25 -13.96 18.38
C VAL A 107 -2.15 -13.20 19.13
N ASN A 108 -1.80 -13.65 20.33
CA ASN A 108 -0.83 -13.00 21.20
C ASN A 108 0.21 -13.99 21.75
N PRO A 109 1.36 -14.11 21.07
CA PRO A 109 2.39 -15.04 21.48
C PRO A 109 3.08 -14.67 22.81
N ALA A 110 2.84 -13.49 23.36
CA ALA A 110 3.40 -13.03 24.64
C ALA A 110 2.60 -13.49 25.88
N LEU A 111 1.49 -14.24 25.70
CA LEU A 111 0.68 -14.77 26.79
C LEU A 111 1.38 -15.94 27.52
N ALA A 112 2.33 -15.62 28.40
CA ALA A 112 3.10 -16.60 29.17
C ALA A 112 2.22 -17.57 29.98
N THR A 113 1.08 -17.08 30.49
CA THR A 113 0.11 -17.89 31.22
C THR A 113 -0.62 -18.90 30.33
N SER A 114 -1.02 -18.51 29.12
CA SER A 114 -1.61 -19.44 28.15
C SER A 114 -0.62 -20.53 27.74
N TRP A 115 0.64 -20.19 27.49
CA TRP A 115 1.68 -21.18 27.20
C TRP A 115 1.88 -22.16 28.36
N SER A 116 1.87 -21.67 29.61
CA SER A 116 1.98 -22.52 30.80
C SER A 116 0.79 -23.48 30.95
N MET A 117 -0.41 -23.02 30.59
CA MET A 117 -1.61 -23.86 30.58
C MET A 117 -1.56 -24.90 29.46
N LEU A 118 -1.12 -24.52 28.26
CA LEU A 118 -0.92 -25.43 27.13
C LEU A 118 0.09 -26.53 27.48
N GLU A 119 1.26 -26.18 28.00
CA GLU A 119 2.27 -27.16 28.43
C GLU A 119 1.66 -28.18 29.40
N ARG A 120 0.95 -27.70 30.42
CA ARG A 120 0.31 -28.57 31.42
C ARG A 120 -0.75 -29.48 30.79
N LEU A 121 -1.61 -28.93 29.94
CA LEU A 121 -2.70 -29.67 29.31
C LEU A 121 -2.14 -30.72 28.34
N TYR A 122 -1.13 -30.38 27.53
CA TYR A 122 -0.48 -31.32 26.62
C TYR A 122 0.17 -32.49 27.35
N ARG A 123 0.89 -32.24 28.45
CA ARG A 123 1.42 -33.32 29.31
C ARG A 123 0.31 -34.22 29.87
N LEU A 124 -0.82 -33.64 30.28
CA LEU A 124 -1.96 -34.41 30.78
C LEU A 124 -2.63 -35.25 29.70
N THR A 125 -2.64 -34.79 28.44
CA THR A 125 -3.20 -35.52 27.30
C THR A 125 -2.19 -36.43 26.61
N GLY A 126 -0.92 -36.46 27.05
CA GLY A 126 0.14 -37.30 26.50
C GLY A 126 0.81 -36.77 25.22
N ASP A 127 0.64 -35.48 24.92
CA ASP A 127 1.24 -34.81 23.76
C ASP A 127 2.58 -34.16 24.14
N GLU A 128 3.62 -34.99 24.24
CA GLU A 128 4.95 -34.55 24.71
C GLU A 128 5.63 -33.57 23.75
N GLU A 129 5.35 -33.66 22.45
CA GLU A 129 5.95 -32.77 21.43
C GLU A 129 5.45 -31.33 21.61
N ASN A 130 4.14 -31.13 21.68
CA ASN A 130 3.57 -29.79 21.88
C ASN A 130 3.83 -29.26 23.30
N ALA A 131 3.94 -30.15 24.30
CA ALA A 131 4.38 -29.75 25.63
C ALA A 131 5.81 -29.18 25.61
N ALA A 132 6.74 -29.84 24.92
CA ALA A 132 8.11 -29.35 24.78
C ALA A 132 8.17 -28.00 24.04
N ALA A 133 7.41 -27.85 22.95
CA ALA A 133 7.32 -26.58 22.21
C ALA A 133 6.78 -25.44 23.09
N ALA A 134 5.72 -25.69 23.86
CA ALA A 134 5.19 -24.71 24.81
C ALA A 134 6.22 -24.34 25.90
N ALA A 135 6.98 -25.31 26.41
CA ALA A 135 8.03 -25.07 27.41
C ALA A 135 9.17 -24.18 26.87
N GLU A 136 9.61 -24.41 25.63
CA GLU A 136 10.61 -23.56 24.97
C GLU A 136 10.13 -22.11 24.82
N ARG A 137 8.85 -21.93 24.50
CA ARG A 137 8.23 -20.61 24.38
C ARG A 137 8.19 -19.88 25.72
N ILE A 138 7.85 -20.58 26.80
CA ILE A 138 7.88 -20.03 28.16
C ILE A 138 9.31 -19.60 28.53
N LEU A 139 10.31 -20.43 28.21
CA LEU A 139 11.71 -20.11 28.49
C LEU A 139 12.15 -18.84 27.75
N THR A 140 11.80 -18.72 26.48
CA THR A 140 12.06 -17.52 25.67
C THR A 140 11.44 -16.27 26.32
N LEU A 141 10.18 -16.34 26.75
CA LEU A 141 9.50 -15.21 27.39
C LEU A 141 10.13 -14.85 28.75
N LYS A 142 10.59 -15.84 29.53
CA LYS A 142 11.25 -15.62 30.82
C LYS A 142 12.62 -14.96 30.70
N GLN A 143 13.31 -15.13 29.57
CA GLN A 143 14.58 -14.46 29.30
C GLN A 143 14.41 -12.97 28.96
N LEU A 144 13.22 -12.57 28.54
CA LEU A 144 12.93 -11.18 28.22
C LEU A 144 12.59 -10.36 29.49
N PRO A 145 13.00 -9.09 29.54
CA PRO A 145 12.53 -8.14 30.54
C PRO A 145 10.99 -8.10 30.62
N PRO A 146 10.38 -8.07 31.83
CA PRO A 146 8.93 -8.07 32.00
C PRO A 146 8.22 -6.93 31.25
N GLU A 147 8.87 -5.77 31.13
CA GLU A 147 8.36 -4.64 30.37
C GLU A 147 8.22 -4.96 28.88
N ILE A 148 9.18 -5.68 28.30
CA ILE A 148 9.16 -6.08 26.89
C ILE A 148 8.07 -7.12 26.65
N VAL A 149 7.93 -8.12 27.53
CA VAL A 149 6.84 -9.11 27.45
C VAL A 149 5.48 -8.41 27.53
N ARG A 150 5.31 -7.47 28.47
CA ARG A 150 4.08 -6.69 28.61
C ARG A 150 3.81 -5.83 27.38
N ALA A 151 4.81 -5.16 26.83
CA ALA A 151 4.68 -4.38 25.61
C ALA A 151 4.31 -5.28 24.41
N GLY A 152 4.88 -6.48 24.32
CA GLY A 152 4.55 -7.47 23.29
C GLY A 152 3.08 -7.89 23.35
N SER A 153 2.57 -8.13 24.55
CA SER A 153 1.14 -8.41 24.75
C SER A 153 0.25 -7.26 24.29
N LEU A 154 0.56 -6.03 24.71
CA LEU A 154 -0.20 -4.85 24.31
C LEU A 154 -0.15 -4.61 22.80
N PHE A 155 1.00 -4.84 22.16
CA PHE A 155 1.14 -4.76 20.71
C PHE A 155 0.20 -5.75 20.00
N SER A 156 0.17 -7.02 20.45
CA SER A 156 -0.73 -8.03 19.87
C SER A 156 -2.22 -7.70 20.04
N ASP A 157 -2.60 -7.02 21.12
CA ASP A 157 -3.98 -6.58 21.37
C ASP A 157 -4.32 -5.21 20.73
N GLY A 158 -3.42 -4.65 19.90
CA GLY A 158 -3.62 -3.38 19.20
C GLY A 158 -3.41 -2.11 20.05
N GLU A 159 -2.94 -2.24 21.29
CA GLU A 159 -2.69 -1.15 22.24
C GLU A 159 -1.33 -0.45 21.98
N LEU A 160 -1.14 0.03 20.75
CA LEU A 160 0.14 0.54 20.27
C LEU A 160 0.71 1.70 21.09
N PRO A 161 -0.07 2.72 21.52
CA PRO A 161 0.46 3.82 22.33
C PRO A 161 0.99 3.36 23.70
N ALA A 162 0.27 2.43 24.35
CA ALA A 162 0.69 1.90 25.64
C ALA A 162 1.97 1.06 25.51
N ALA A 163 2.03 0.18 24.49
CA ALA A 163 3.21 -0.63 24.18
C ALA A 163 4.44 0.25 23.91
N GLU A 164 4.29 1.28 23.07
CA GLU A 164 5.38 2.21 22.75
C GLU A 164 5.89 2.95 23.98
N ASN A 165 5.00 3.47 24.82
CA ASN A 165 5.39 4.20 26.04
C ASN A 165 6.23 3.31 26.98
N ILE A 166 5.87 2.04 27.11
CA ILE A 166 6.63 1.07 27.91
C ILE A 166 8.00 0.83 27.31
N LEU A 167 8.09 0.60 26.00
CA LEU A 167 9.35 0.33 25.31
C LEU A 167 10.30 1.52 25.35
N ARG A 168 9.81 2.72 25.02
CA ARG A 168 10.62 3.95 25.09
C ARG A 168 11.08 4.22 26.52
N GLY A 169 10.21 4.04 27.51
CA GLY A 169 10.57 4.17 28.92
C GLY A 169 11.63 3.16 29.35
N TYR A 170 11.55 1.92 28.89
CA TYR A 170 12.57 0.89 29.13
C TYR A 170 13.91 1.26 28.50
N LEU A 171 13.93 1.58 27.19
CA LEU A 171 15.14 1.95 26.44
C LEU A 171 15.84 3.18 27.05
N LEU A 172 15.08 4.17 27.53
CA LEU A 172 15.64 5.35 28.20
C LEU A 172 16.36 5.02 29.52
N ARG A 173 15.90 4.00 30.25
CA ARG A 173 16.50 3.63 31.55
C ARG A 173 17.60 2.58 31.43
N SER A 174 17.43 1.64 30.51
CA SER A 174 18.23 0.42 30.44
C SER A 174 19.17 0.36 29.24
N GLY A 175 19.12 1.35 28.34
CA GLY A 175 19.90 1.38 27.11
C GLY A 175 19.30 0.49 26.01
N ASP A 176 20.08 0.28 24.95
CA ASP A 176 19.65 -0.45 23.76
C ASP A 176 19.42 -1.94 24.05
N HIS A 177 18.27 -2.47 23.63
CA HIS A 177 17.92 -3.88 23.71
C HIS A 177 17.27 -4.34 22.41
N ALA A 178 17.79 -5.41 21.81
CA ALA A 178 17.38 -5.87 20.47
C ALA A 178 15.85 -6.09 20.36
N GLU A 179 15.25 -6.84 21.29
CA GLU A 179 13.79 -7.09 21.22
C GLU A 179 12.94 -5.83 21.45
N ALA A 180 13.40 -4.90 22.30
CA ALA A 180 12.65 -3.67 22.53
C ALA A 180 12.67 -2.77 21.29
N LEU A 181 13.83 -2.65 20.63
CA LEU A 181 13.98 -1.92 19.38
C LEU A 181 13.18 -2.57 18.24
N ARG A 182 13.22 -3.90 18.13
CA ARG A 182 12.43 -4.65 17.15
C ARG A 182 10.94 -4.37 17.32
N LEU A 183 10.41 -4.53 18.53
CA LEU A 183 9.00 -4.33 18.80
C LEU A 183 8.59 -2.87 18.58
N LEU A 184 9.45 -1.92 18.94
CA LEU A 184 9.21 -0.51 18.63
C LEU A 184 9.19 -0.27 17.11
N GLY A 185 10.06 -0.92 16.35
CA GLY A 185 10.06 -0.89 14.89
C GLY A 185 8.76 -1.42 14.30
N ARG A 186 8.26 -2.56 14.79
CA ARG A 186 6.95 -3.11 14.39
C ARG A 186 5.78 -2.18 14.72
N ILE A 187 5.82 -1.49 15.86
CA ILE A 187 4.83 -0.47 16.20
C ILE A 187 4.85 0.68 15.19
N GLN A 188 6.04 1.18 14.83
CA GLN A 188 6.15 2.25 13.83
C GLN A 188 5.68 1.78 12.45
N HIS A 189 5.97 0.53 12.06
CA HIS A 189 5.49 -0.06 10.82
C HIS A 189 3.95 -0.11 10.77
N GLN A 190 3.29 -0.57 11.83
CA GLN A 190 1.82 -0.58 11.90
C GLN A 190 1.19 0.82 11.86
N ARG A 191 1.91 1.84 12.33
CA ARG A 191 1.50 3.25 12.23
C ARG A 191 1.85 3.89 10.89
N ASN A 192 2.35 3.10 9.93
CA ASN A 192 2.82 3.55 8.63
C ASN A 192 3.97 4.59 8.71
N MET A 193 4.73 4.58 9.81
CA MET A 193 5.94 5.38 10.02
C MET A 193 7.16 4.57 9.55
N LEU A 194 7.22 4.30 8.25
CA LEU A 194 8.14 3.31 7.66
C LEU A 194 9.62 3.65 7.86
N ASP A 195 10.00 4.92 7.79
CA ASP A 195 11.39 5.34 7.96
C ASP A 195 11.90 5.09 9.41
N GLU A 196 11.06 5.39 10.41
CA GLU A 196 11.40 5.11 11.82
C GLU A 196 11.46 3.60 12.06
N ALA A 197 10.56 2.84 11.45
CA ALA A 197 10.56 1.39 11.52
C ALA A 197 11.86 0.80 10.93
N GLU A 198 12.27 1.26 9.74
CA GLU A 198 13.52 0.83 9.10
C GLU A 198 14.73 1.12 10.00
N LEU A 199 14.83 2.33 10.56
CA LEU A 199 15.95 2.73 11.41
C LEU A 199 16.06 1.86 12.67
N LEU A 200 14.92 1.60 13.34
CA LEU A 200 14.86 0.78 14.54
C LEU A 200 15.22 -0.68 14.26
N LEU A 201 14.77 -1.22 13.12
CA LEU A 201 15.06 -2.59 12.71
C LEU A 201 16.51 -2.76 12.26
N GLN A 202 17.08 -1.78 11.57
CA GLN A 202 18.52 -1.76 11.28
C GLN A 202 19.35 -1.65 12.58
N ALA A 203 18.94 -0.83 13.54
CA ALA A 203 19.60 -0.76 14.85
C ALA A 203 19.54 -2.11 15.58
N THR A 204 18.39 -2.79 15.50
CA THR A 204 18.23 -4.15 16.03
C THR A 204 19.23 -5.12 15.42
N LEU A 205 19.39 -5.11 14.08
CA LEU A 205 20.33 -5.99 13.39
C LEU A 205 21.81 -5.62 13.61
N ARG A 206 22.13 -4.37 13.94
CA ARG A 206 23.48 -4.00 14.40
C ARG A 206 23.83 -4.63 15.76
N LEU A 207 22.85 -4.71 16.67
CA LEU A 207 23.03 -5.33 17.98
C LEU A 207 23.00 -6.86 17.91
N ALA A 208 22.11 -7.41 17.07
CA ALA A 208 21.90 -8.84 16.91
C ALA A 208 21.80 -9.21 15.42
N PRO A 209 22.94 -9.38 14.71
CA PRO A 209 22.96 -9.64 13.27
C PRO A 209 22.24 -10.91 12.83
N ASN A 210 22.19 -11.92 13.70
CA ASN A 210 21.54 -13.21 13.40
C ASN A 210 20.06 -13.24 13.83
N TYR A 211 19.46 -12.09 14.19
CA TYR A 211 18.08 -12.07 14.62
C TYR A 211 17.11 -12.12 13.43
N LEU A 212 16.75 -13.35 13.02
CA LEU A 212 15.94 -13.60 11.81
C LEU A 212 14.59 -12.89 11.82
N ALA A 213 13.93 -12.84 12.98
CA ALA A 213 12.63 -12.18 13.10
C ALA A 213 12.73 -10.65 12.87
N ALA A 214 13.81 -10.00 13.31
CA ALA A 214 14.05 -8.59 13.01
C ALA A 214 14.40 -8.36 11.53
N ARG A 215 15.11 -9.31 10.91
CA ARG A 215 15.44 -9.25 9.48
C ARG A 215 14.19 -9.41 8.61
N LEU A 216 13.28 -10.28 9.02
CA LEU A 216 11.98 -10.45 8.38
C LEU A 216 11.11 -9.19 8.47
N ASP A 217 11.06 -8.57 9.65
CA ASP A 217 10.35 -7.31 9.84
C ASP A 217 10.97 -6.19 8.98
N LEU A 218 12.31 -6.15 8.87
CA LEU A 218 13.01 -5.20 8.01
C LEU A 218 12.67 -5.41 6.53
N ALA A 219 12.66 -6.65 6.05
CA ALA A 219 12.33 -6.96 4.66
C ALA A 219 10.91 -6.51 4.30
N GLN A 220 9.93 -6.67 5.21
CA GLN A 220 8.56 -6.18 4.99
C GLN A 220 8.51 -4.65 4.91
N VAL A 221 9.17 -3.95 5.85
CA VAL A 221 9.25 -2.48 5.81
C VAL A 221 9.90 -2.02 4.50
N LEU A 222 10.98 -2.66 4.06
CA LEU A 222 11.65 -2.33 2.80
C LEU A 222 10.74 -2.54 1.57
N ILE A 223 9.88 -3.57 1.57
CA ILE A 223 8.89 -3.80 0.51
C ILE A 223 7.84 -2.68 0.51
N ASP A 224 7.32 -2.30 1.68
CA ASP A 224 6.32 -1.23 1.79
C ASP A 224 6.90 0.15 1.42
N GLU A 225 8.19 0.35 1.67
CA GLU A 225 8.96 1.52 1.20
C GLU A 225 9.42 1.42 -0.27
N GLN A 226 9.09 0.33 -0.96
CA GLN A 226 9.48 0.05 -2.34
C GLN A 226 11.00 -0.02 -2.58
N LYS A 227 11.77 -0.34 -1.52
CA LYS A 227 13.22 -0.58 -1.56
C LYS A 227 13.50 -2.05 -1.89
N TYR A 228 12.94 -2.53 -3.01
CA TYR A 228 12.85 -3.95 -3.35
C TYR A 228 14.20 -4.66 -3.45
N LEU A 229 15.22 -4.03 -4.03
CA LEU A 229 16.56 -4.63 -4.12
C LEU A 229 17.14 -4.95 -2.74
N ARG A 230 16.97 -4.03 -1.77
CA ARG A 230 17.43 -4.24 -0.40
C ARG A 230 16.58 -5.28 0.31
N ALA A 231 15.27 -5.32 0.06
CA ALA A 231 14.42 -6.36 0.58
C ALA A 231 14.88 -7.76 0.12
N CYS A 232 15.21 -7.93 -1.18
CA CYS A 232 15.76 -9.18 -1.70
C CYS A 232 17.05 -9.60 -0.97
N GLN A 233 17.97 -8.67 -0.69
CA GLN A 233 19.22 -8.97 0.05
C GLN A 233 18.95 -9.51 1.47
N GLU A 234 17.96 -8.94 2.15
CA GLU A 234 17.55 -9.42 3.48
C GLU A 234 16.86 -10.79 3.39
N ILE A 235 16.01 -10.99 2.39
CA ILE A 235 15.28 -12.24 2.16
C ILE A 235 16.20 -13.39 1.73
N ASP A 236 17.22 -13.12 0.90
CA ASP A 236 18.25 -14.10 0.54
C ASP A 236 18.95 -14.65 1.78
N THR A 237 19.18 -13.80 2.78
CA THR A 237 19.79 -14.21 4.04
C THR A 237 18.87 -15.13 4.84
N LEU A 238 17.57 -14.85 4.83
CA LEU A 238 16.56 -15.70 5.47
C LEU A 238 16.42 -17.06 4.75
N LEU A 239 16.33 -17.05 3.42
CA LEU A 239 16.18 -18.26 2.62
C LEU A 239 17.42 -19.16 2.60
N ARG A 240 18.62 -18.62 2.84
CA ARG A 240 19.81 -19.47 3.06
C ARG A 240 19.68 -20.36 4.30
N LEU A 241 18.94 -19.91 5.31
CA LEU A 241 18.72 -20.66 6.55
C LEU A 241 17.47 -21.52 6.49
N GLU A 242 16.39 -20.99 5.89
CA GLU A 242 15.12 -21.69 5.74
C GLU A 242 14.64 -21.66 4.27
N PRO A 243 15.21 -22.47 3.37
CA PRO A 243 14.94 -22.39 1.92
C PRO A 243 13.48 -22.67 1.54
N GLY A 244 12.77 -23.44 2.35
CA GLY A 244 11.37 -23.84 2.12
C GLY A 244 10.34 -22.97 2.84
N ASN A 245 10.75 -21.87 3.48
CA ASN A 245 9.80 -21.03 4.22
C ASN A 245 8.87 -20.27 3.26
N SER A 246 7.61 -20.70 3.17
CA SER A 246 6.61 -20.15 2.27
C SER A 246 6.39 -18.64 2.44
N TYR A 247 6.54 -18.12 3.67
CA TYR A 247 6.38 -16.69 3.92
C TYR A 247 7.53 -15.89 3.29
N TYR A 248 8.77 -16.37 3.44
CA TYR A 248 9.95 -15.73 2.84
C TYR A 248 9.89 -15.77 1.31
N LEU A 249 9.49 -16.91 0.73
CA LEU A 249 9.30 -17.04 -0.71
C LEU A 249 8.22 -16.09 -1.24
N SER A 250 7.13 -15.88 -0.49
CA SER A 250 6.06 -14.94 -0.86
C SER A 250 6.55 -13.48 -0.86
N LEU A 251 7.29 -13.07 0.17
CA LEU A 251 7.92 -11.74 0.20
C LEU A 251 8.93 -11.58 -0.92
N TYR A 252 9.67 -12.64 -1.25
CA TYR A 252 10.64 -12.60 -2.34
C TYR A 252 9.95 -12.40 -3.69
N ALA A 253 8.86 -13.13 -3.95
CA ALA A 253 8.07 -12.97 -5.16
C ALA A 253 7.50 -11.54 -5.28
N ALA A 254 7.00 -10.96 -4.18
CA ALA A 254 6.54 -9.58 -4.15
C ALA A 254 7.66 -8.57 -4.45
N ALA A 255 8.86 -8.78 -3.90
CA ALA A 255 10.03 -7.93 -4.18
C ALA A 255 10.48 -8.06 -5.65
N TYR A 256 10.47 -9.27 -6.21
CA TYR A 256 10.75 -9.50 -7.64
C TYR A 256 9.74 -8.80 -8.56
N VAL A 257 8.43 -8.86 -8.24
CA VAL A 257 7.40 -8.08 -8.94
C VAL A 257 7.72 -6.59 -8.89
N GLY A 258 8.09 -6.08 -7.71
CA GLY A 258 8.50 -4.68 -7.53
C GLY A 258 9.75 -4.29 -8.32
N LEU A 259 10.69 -5.21 -8.55
CA LEU A 259 11.87 -5.01 -9.40
C LEU A 259 11.59 -5.13 -10.90
N GLY A 260 10.39 -5.57 -11.30
CA GLY A 260 10.07 -5.89 -12.69
C GLY A 260 10.59 -7.26 -13.16
N GLU A 261 11.06 -8.10 -12.22
CA GLU A 261 11.57 -9.45 -12.47
C GLU A 261 10.43 -10.47 -12.37
N TYR A 262 9.55 -10.47 -13.37
CA TYR A 262 8.31 -11.23 -13.31
C TYR A 262 8.48 -12.74 -13.44
N GLU A 263 9.44 -13.24 -14.22
CA GLU A 263 9.61 -14.69 -14.41
C GLU A 263 10.07 -15.41 -13.14
N PRO A 264 11.07 -14.90 -12.38
CA PRO A 264 11.37 -15.41 -11.05
C PRO A 264 10.15 -15.36 -10.11
N ALA A 265 9.39 -14.26 -10.12
CA ALA A 265 8.19 -14.15 -9.28
C ALA A 265 7.11 -15.17 -9.64
N ILE A 266 6.85 -15.40 -10.93
CA ILE A 266 5.89 -16.41 -11.43
C ILE A 266 6.31 -17.81 -11.00
N ALA A 267 7.60 -18.15 -11.09
CA ALA A 267 8.11 -19.44 -10.64
C ALA A 267 7.88 -19.65 -9.14
N LEU A 268 8.15 -18.63 -8.31
CA LEU A 268 7.91 -18.67 -6.88
C LEU A 268 6.41 -18.79 -6.55
N TYR A 269 5.54 -18.04 -7.22
CA TYR A 269 4.09 -18.17 -7.00
C TYR A 269 3.56 -19.55 -7.39
N ARG A 270 4.05 -20.14 -8.49
CA ARG A 270 3.70 -21.52 -8.88
C ARG A 270 4.17 -22.53 -7.84
N GLN A 271 5.38 -22.36 -7.29
CA GLN A 271 5.90 -23.19 -6.20
C GLN A 271 5.02 -23.10 -4.94
N LEU A 272 4.66 -21.88 -4.53
CA LEU A 272 3.79 -21.65 -3.37
C LEU A 272 2.39 -22.26 -3.56
N LEU A 273 1.83 -22.16 -4.77
CA LEU A 273 0.53 -22.75 -5.10
C LEU A 273 0.56 -24.28 -5.16
N ALA A 274 1.71 -24.90 -5.46
CA ALA A 274 1.84 -26.35 -5.38
C ALA A 274 1.68 -26.87 -3.94
N ALA A 275 2.15 -26.09 -2.95
CA ALA A 275 1.99 -26.40 -1.53
C ALA A 275 0.63 -25.96 -0.96
N SER A 276 0.06 -24.86 -1.49
CA SER A 276 -1.22 -24.29 -1.03
C SER A 276 -2.18 -24.01 -2.19
N PRO A 277 -2.78 -25.05 -2.83
CA PRO A 277 -3.59 -24.89 -4.04
C PRO A 277 -4.84 -24.03 -3.86
N SER A 278 -5.35 -23.93 -2.64
CA SER A 278 -6.55 -23.18 -2.24
C SER A 278 -6.29 -21.73 -1.83
N SER A 279 -5.08 -21.21 -2.04
CA SER A 279 -4.79 -19.79 -1.73
C SER A 279 -5.29 -18.86 -2.84
N ALA A 280 -6.42 -18.19 -2.60
CA ALA A 280 -6.97 -17.22 -3.53
C ALA A 280 -6.05 -16.00 -3.73
N ASP A 281 -5.39 -15.53 -2.67
CA ASP A 281 -4.49 -14.37 -2.71
C ASP A 281 -3.22 -14.65 -3.55
N LEU A 282 -2.65 -15.87 -3.46
CA LEU A 282 -1.55 -16.30 -4.33
C LEU A 282 -1.99 -16.42 -5.80
N ARG A 283 -3.23 -16.89 -6.06
CA ARG A 283 -3.78 -16.95 -7.41
C ARG A 283 -3.93 -15.57 -8.04
N VAL A 284 -4.39 -14.56 -7.29
CA VAL A 284 -4.45 -13.17 -7.78
C VAL A 284 -3.05 -12.61 -8.01
N SER A 285 -2.10 -12.86 -7.10
CA SER A 285 -0.71 -12.41 -7.26
C SER A 285 -0.05 -13.01 -8.52
N LEU A 286 -0.23 -14.31 -8.75
CA LEU A 286 0.20 -14.99 -9.97
C LEU A 286 -0.47 -14.38 -11.21
N GLY A 287 -1.80 -14.21 -11.19
CA GLY A 287 -2.54 -13.61 -12.30
C GLY A 287 -2.05 -12.20 -12.65
N ASN A 288 -1.72 -11.38 -11.65
CA ASN A 288 -1.17 -10.03 -11.83
C ASN A 288 0.21 -10.05 -12.51
N ALA A 289 1.09 -10.97 -12.11
CA ALA A 289 2.38 -11.16 -12.75
C ALA A 289 2.23 -11.66 -14.21
N LEU A 290 1.39 -12.68 -14.42
CA LEU A 290 1.09 -13.25 -15.75
C LEU A 290 0.52 -12.21 -16.71
N LYS A 291 -0.44 -11.39 -16.27
CA LYS A 291 -0.98 -10.26 -17.04
C LYS A 291 0.13 -9.30 -17.45
N THR A 292 1.01 -8.96 -16.52
CA THR A 292 2.08 -7.99 -16.77
C THR A 292 3.03 -8.44 -17.88
N VAL A 293 3.33 -9.74 -17.96
CA VAL A 293 4.14 -10.35 -19.03
C VAL A 293 3.36 -10.72 -20.29
N GLY A 294 2.05 -10.52 -20.33
CA GLY A 294 1.20 -10.81 -21.50
C GLY A 294 0.67 -12.25 -21.58
N GLN A 295 0.85 -13.08 -20.55
CA GLN A 295 0.29 -14.44 -20.46
C GLN A 295 -1.19 -14.39 -20.02
N GLN A 296 -2.03 -13.81 -20.87
CA GLN A 296 -3.40 -13.43 -20.53
C GLN A 296 -4.33 -14.62 -20.19
N ASN A 297 -4.25 -15.70 -20.95
CA ASN A 297 -5.13 -16.87 -20.71
C ASN A 297 -4.86 -17.50 -19.33
N GLU A 298 -3.59 -17.64 -18.95
CA GLU A 298 -3.21 -18.14 -17.63
C GLU A 298 -3.59 -17.15 -16.51
N ALA A 299 -3.51 -15.85 -16.77
CA ALA A 299 -3.98 -14.83 -15.83
C ALA A 299 -5.49 -14.95 -15.57
N ILE A 300 -6.30 -15.07 -16.64
CA ILE A 300 -7.76 -15.27 -16.55
C ILE A 300 -8.08 -16.52 -15.73
N GLU A 301 -7.42 -17.64 -16.02
CA GLU A 301 -7.65 -18.89 -15.28
C GLU A 301 -7.29 -18.75 -13.79
N SER A 302 -6.19 -18.06 -13.49
CA SER A 302 -5.77 -17.78 -12.12
C SER A 302 -6.81 -16.95 -11.37
N TYR A 303 -7.32 -15.87 -11.97
CA TYR A 303 -8.34 -15.04 -11.34
C TYR A 303 -9.69 -15.75 -11.19
N ARG A 304 -10.13 -16.53 -12.20
CA ARG A 304 -11.35 -17.35 -12.11
C ARG A 304 -11.25 -18.39 -10.99
N THR A 305 -10.09 -19.01 -10.85
CA THR A 305 -9.82 -19.96 -9.75
C THR A 305 -9.90 -19.24 -8.40
N ALA A 306 -9.31 -18.05 -8.28
CA ALA A 306 -9.40 -17.25 -7.06
C ALA A 306 -10.84 -16.89 -6.68
N ALA A 307 -11.64 -16.44 -7.65
CA ALA A 307 -13.06 -16.14 -7.47
C ALA A 307 -13.91 -17.38 -7.14
N THR A 308 -13.50 -18.57 -7.61
CA THR A 308 -14.15 -19.84 -7.26
C THR A 308 -13.84 -20.25 -5.82
N ILE A 309 -12.58 -20.11 -5.39
CA ILE A 309 -12.13 -20.43 -4.03
C ILE A 309 -12.77 -19.49 -2.99
N ARG A 310 -12.78 -18.18 -3.29
CA ARG A 310 -13.38 -17.15 -2.43
C ARG A 310 -14.34 -16.31 -3.29
N PRO A 311 -15.64 -16.70 -3.37
CA PRO A 311 -16.67 -15.96 -4.11
C PRO A 311 -16.74 -14.47 -3.81
N SER A 312 -16.56 -14.10 -2.54
CA SER A 312 -16.54 -12.72 -2.08
C SER A 312 -15.25 -11.96 -2.40
N PHE A 313 -14.25 -12.57 -3.05
CA PHE A 313 -12.97 -11.91 -3.30
C PHE A 313 -13.09 -10.87 -4.40
N GLY A 314 -13.36 -9.63 -4.01
CA GLY A 314 -13.61 -8.56 -4.96
C GLY A 314 -12.42 -8.32 -5.90
N ASP A 315 -11.19 -8.41 -5.41
CA ASP A 315 -9.98 -8.18 -6.22
C ASP A 315 -9.85 -9.20 -7.38
N ALA A 316 -10.28 -10.45 -7.20
CA ALA A 316 -10.29 -11.44 -8.28
C ALA A 316 -11.26 -11.04 -9.41
N TRP A 317 -12.48 -10.62 -9.05
CA TRP A 317 -13.48 -10.14 -9.99
C TRP A 317 -13.05 -8.85 -10.69
N TRP A 318 -12.50 -7.90 -9.94
CA TRP A 318 -11.97 -6.68 -10.50
C TRP A 318 -10.78 -6.94 -11.42
N SER A 319 -9.88 -7.84 -11.04
CA SER A 319 -8.73 -8.21 -11.87
C SER A 319 -9.16 -8.78 -13.22
N LEU A 320 -10.19 -9.63 -13.28
CA LEU A 320 -10.81 -10.09 -14.52
C LEU A 320 -11.38 -8.93 -15.35
N ALA A 321 -12.17 -8.06 -14.71
CA ALA A 321 -12.79 -6.91 -15.37
C ALA A 321 -11.75 -5.93 -15.95
N ASN A 322 -10.67 -5.70 -15.21
CA ASN A 322 -9.61 -4.75 -15.53
C ASN A 322 -8.72 -5.21 -16.70
N LEU A 323 -8.78 -6.50 -17.10
CA LEU A 323 -8.18 -6.97 -18.35
C LEU A 323 -8.85 -6.34 -19.58
N LYS A 324 -10.10 -5.85 -19.47
CA LYS A 324 -10.94 -5.27 -20.53
C LYS A 324 -11.29 -6.20 -21.71
N THR A 325 -10.59 -7.33 -21.84
CA THR A 325 -10.83 -8.38 -22.84
C THR A 325 -11.79 -9.45 -22.32
N TYR A 326 -11.90 -9.62 -21.00
CA TYR A 326 -12.82 -10.57 -20.39
C TYR A 326 -14.27 -10.06 -20.44
N ARG A 327 -15.23 -10.98 -20.61
CA ARG A 327 -16.67 -10.70 -20.59
C ARG A 327 -17.35 -11.65 -19.62
N PHE A 328 -18.07 -11.08 -18.65
CA PHE A 328 -18.77 -11.86 -17.63
C PHE A 328 -20.07 -12.47 -18.16
N SER A 329 -20.26 -13.75 -17.83
CA SER A 329 -21.53 -14.45 -18.00
C SER A 329 -22.61 -13.90 -17.07
N GLN A 330 -23.88 -14.21 -17.36
CA GLN A 330 -24.99 -13.82 -16.49
C GLN A 330 -24.86 -14.40 -15.08
N SER A 331 -24.38 -15.64 -14.95
CA SER A 331 -24.17 -16.28 -13.65
C SER A 331 -23.11 -15.58 -12.82
N GLU A 332 -21.99 -15.17 -13.42
CA GLU A 332 -20.93 -14.44 -12.73
C GLU A 332 -21.42 -13.06 -12.26
N ILE A 333 -22.19 -12.34 -13.11
CA ILE A 333 -22.79 -11.06 -12.71
C ILE A 333 -23.76 -11.25 -11.54
N SER A 334 -24.64 -12.25 -11.61
CA SER A 334 -25.57 -12.56 -10.52
C SER A 334 -24.85 -12.92 -9.22
N GLN A 335 -23.71 -13.63 -9.31
CA GLN A 335 -22.87 -13.94 -8.16
C GLN A 335 -22.24 -12.66 -7.57
N MET A 336 -21.60 -11.82 -8.40
CA MET A 336 -21.02 -10.56 -7.95
C MET A 336 -22.06 -9.64 -7.27
N LEU A 337 -23.28 -9.58 -7.80
CA LEU A 337 -24.39 -8.82 -7.20
C LEU A 337 -24.76 -9.35 -5.81
N ALA A 338 -24.83 -10.68 -5.65
CA ALA A 338 -25.15 -11.30 -4.36
C ALA A 338 -24.05 -11.07 -3.32
N GLU A 339 -22.79 -11.22 -3.71
CA GLU A 339 -21.64 -11.01 -2.83
C GLU A 339 -21.47 -9.54 -2.43
N GLU A 340 -21.72 -8.58 -3.34
CA GLU A 340 -21.65 -7.14 -3.02
C GLU A 340 -22.72 -6.74 -2.00
N ALA A 341 -23.94 -7.28 -2.17
CA ALA A 341 -25.08 -7.01 -1.30
C ALA A 341 -25.02 -7.75 0.05
N ALA A 342 -24.11 -8.72 0.23
CA ALA A 342 -24.04 -9.52 1.45
C ALA A 342 -23.67 -8.65 2.67
N PRO A 343 -24.40 -8.76 3.81
CA PRO A 343 -24.10 -7.96 5.01
C PRO A 343 -22.69 -8.16 5.57
N SER A 344 -22.13 -9.37 5.39
CA SER A 344 -20.79 -9.76 5.82
C SER A 344 -19.67 -9.32 4.87
N ALA A 345 -19.98 -8.79 3.68
CA ALA A 345 -18.96 -8.39 2.72
C ALA A 345 -18.09 -7.27 3.27
N ARG A 346 -16.77 -7.46 3.22
CA ARG A 346 -15.80 -6.46 3.65
C ARG A 346 -15.86 -5.25 2.73
N LEU A 347 -15.60 -4.07 3.27
CA LEU A 347 -15.59 -2.84 2.48
C LEU A 347 -14.63 -2.94 1.29
N VAL A 348 -13.46 -3.57 1.50
CA VAL A 348 -12.48 -3.86 0.44
C VAL A 348 -13.08 -4.63 -0.72
N ASP A 349 -13.75 -5.74 -0.44
CA ASP A 349 -14.34 -6.57 -1.47
C ASP A 349 -15.51 -5.88 -2.16
N ARG A 350 -16.34 -5.12 -1.41
CA ARG A 350 -17.49 -4.40 -1.95
C ARG A 350 -17.13 -3.38 -3.02
N TYR A 351 -16.15 -2.50 -2.78
CA TYR A 351 -15.80 -1.54 -3.83
C TYR A 351 -15.18 -2.24 -5.05
N HIS A 352 -14.37 -3.29 -4.88
CA HIS A 352 -13.83 -4.03 -6.03
C HIS A 352 -14.95 -4.68 -6.86
N LEU A 353 -15.95 -5.29 -6.20
CA LEU A 353 -17.14 -5.83 -6.85
C LEU A 353 -17.93 -4.75 -7.60
N CYS A 354 -18.09 -3.57 -7.01
CA CYS A 354 -18.72 -2.42 -7.69
C CYS A 354 -17.97 -2.04 -8.98
N PHE A 355 -16.64 -1.93 -8.96
CA PHE A 355 -15.89 -1.64 -10.18
C PHE A 355 -15.97 -2.77 -11.22
N ALA A 356 -15.98 -4.03 -10.79
CA ALA A 356 -16.15 -5.18 -11.67
C ALA A 356 -17.55 -5.21 -12.32
N LEU A 357 -18.61 -4.95 -11.55
CA LEU A 357 -19.99 -4.83 -12.03
C LEU A 357 -20.17 -3.63 -12.96
N GLY A 358 -19.60 -2.47 -12.61
CA GLY A 358 -19.58 -1.27 -13.45
C GLY A 358 -19.03 -1.58 -14.84
N ARG A 359 -17.94 -2.35 -14.91
CA ARG A 359 -17.37 -2.83 -16.17
C ARG A 359 -18.23 -3.88 -16.87
N ALA A 360 -18.79 -4.84 -16.13
CA ALA A 360 -19.63 -5.89 -16.71
C ALA A 360 -20.88 -5.34 -17.42
N PHE A 361 -21.53 -4.33 -16.82
CA PHE A 361 -22.68 -3.64 -17.41
C PHE A 361 -22.26 -2.73 -18.57
N GLU A 362 -21.10 -2.08 -18.48
CA GLU A 362 -20.54 -1.30 -19.59
C GLU A 362 -20.34 -2.17 -20.84
N ASP A 363 -19.77 -3.36 -20.68
CA ASP A 363 -19.53 -4.30 -21.77
C ASP A 363 -20.82 -4.81 -22.44
N ARG A 364 -21.98 -4.63 -21.77
CA ARG A 364 -23.33 -4.92 -22.28
C ARG A 364 -24.06 -3.69 -22.82
N ASN A 365 -23.41 -2.53 -22.86
CA ASN A 365 -24.01 -1.23 -23.18
C ASN A 365 -25.13 -0.80 -22.20
N GLU A 366 -25.16 -1.36 -20.99
CA GLU A 366 -26.12 -1.00 -19.93
C GLU A 366 -25.55 0.17 -19.10
N TYR A 367 -25.38 1.32 -19.75
CA TYR A 367 -24.59 2.44 -19.22
C TYR A 367 -25.14 3.05 -17.91
N ALA A 368 -26.46 3.03 -17.71
CA ALA A 368 -27.08 3.53 -16.48
C ALA A 368 -26.71 2.68 -15.25
N GLU A 369 -26.83 1.36 -15.37
CA GLU A 369 -26.43 0.43 -14.30
C GLU A 369 -24.91 0.44 -14.11
N SER A 370 -24.16 0.48 -15.20
CA SER A 370 -22.70 0.65 -15.17
C SER A 370 -22.28 1.87 -14.34
N TRP A 371 -22.87 3.03 -14.61
CA TRP A 371 -22.59 4.26 -13.88
C TRP A 371 -22.95 4.16 -12.40
N ARG A 372 -24.11 3.57 -12.06
CA ARG A 372 -24.54 3.39 -10.67
C ARG A 372 -23.52 2.60 -9.86
N PHE A 373 -22.93 1.56 -10.42
CA PHE A 373 -21.89 0.77 -9.75
C PHE A 373 -20.55 1.49 -9.67
N TYR A 374 -20.12 2.20 -10.72
CA TYR A 374 -18.93 3.04 -10.64
C TYR A 374 -19.07 4.15 -9.58
N GLU A 375 -20.20 4.85 -9.54
CA GLU A 375 -20.49 5.88 -8.54
C GLU A 375 -20.47 5.30 -7.12
N ARG A 376 -21.10 4.14 -6.90
CA ARG A 376 -21.09 3.45 -5.60
C ARG A 376 -19.69 3.04 -5.19
N GLY A 377 -18.92 2.44 -6.09
CA GLY A 377 -17.53 2.03 -5.82
C GLY A 377 -16.63 3.21 -5.48
N ASN A 378 -16.76 4.31 -6.24
CA ASN A 378 -16.09 5.58 -5.97
C ASN A 378 -16.46 6.14 -4.59
N ALA A 379 -17.76 6.20 -4.25
CA ALA A 379 -18.23 6.70 -2.96
C ALA A 379 -17.68 5.88 -1.77
N LEU A 380 -17.70 4.54 -1.87
CA LEU A 380 -17.12 3.65 -0.85
C LEU A 380 -15.63 3.90 -0.68
N LYS A 381 -14.88 4.04 -1.79
CA LYS A 381 -13.45 4.36 -1.73
C LYS A 381 -13.16 5.75 -1.18
N ARG A 382 -13.97 6.73 -1.53
CA ARG A 382 -13.83 8.09 -1.05
C ARG A 382 -14.05 8.20 0.45
N ALA A 383 -14.93 7.37 1.01
CA ALA A 383 -15.23 7.33 2.45
C ALA A 383 -14.05 6.83 3.30
N GLU A 384 -13.19 5.96 2.77
CA GLU A 384 -11.96 5.50 3.44
C GLU A 384 -10.77 6.46 3.22
N SER A 385 -10.92 7.44 2.33
CA SER A 385 -9.81 8.29 1.87
C SER A 385 -9.63 9.53 2.74
N LEU A 386 -8.38 9.79 3.14
CA LEU A 386 -7.95 11.03 3.81
C LEU A 386 -7.55 12.14 2.81
N TYR A 387 -7.93 12.00 1.54
CA TYR A 387 -7.56 12.95 0.50
C TYR A 387 -8.26 14.30 0.69
N HIS A 388 -7.45 15.37 0.65
CA HIS A 388 -7.87 16.75 0.66
C HIS A 388 -7.27 17.49 -0.55
N PRO A 389 -8.08 17.93 -1.53
CA PRO A 389 -7.59 18.61 -2.73
C PRO A 389 -6.81 19.91 -2.45
N GLU A 390 -7.09 20.60 -1.35
CA GLU A 390 -6.40 21.82 -0.93
C GLU A 390 -4.89 21.61 -0.73
N ILE A 391 -4.48 20.38 -0.40
CA ILE A 391 -3.06 20.01 -0.24
C ILE A 391 -2.35 20.11 -1.60
N ALA A 392 -2.94 19.55 -2.66
CA ALA A 392 -2.37 19.59 -4.01
C ALA A 392 -2.35 21.03 -4.57
N GLU A 393 -3.40 21.80 -4.33
CA GLU A 393 -3.51 23.21 -4.74
C GLU A 393 -2.49 24.08 -4.00
N THR A 394 -2.31 23.89 -2.69
CA THR A 394 -1.30 24.62 -1.91
C THR A 394 0.11 24.26 -2.33
N ASN A 395 0.39 22.97 -2.54
CA ASN A 395 1.70 22.55 -3.06
C ASN A 395 1.99 23.16 -4.44
N THR A 396 0.98 23.23 -5.32
CA THR A 396 1.08 23.87 -6.65
C THR A 396 1.43 25.34 -6.54
N ARG A 397 0.72 26.11 -5.70
CA ARG A 397 1.03 27.53 -5.45
C ARG A 397 2.46 27.72 -4.92
N ASN A 398 2.87 26.91 -3.94
CA ASN A 398 4.23 26.99 -3.39
C ASN A 398 5.29 26.69 -4.45
N GLN A 399 5.03 25.76 -5.38
CA GLN A 399 5.95 25.48 -6.48
C GLN A 399 6.03 26.63 -7.47
N ILE A 400 4.90 27.27 -7.78
CA ILE A 400 4.86 28.46 -8.64
C ILE A 400 5.66 29.62 -8.01
N GLU A 401 5.49 29.84 -6.70
CA GLU A 401 6.18 30.91 -5.96
C GLU A 401 7.69 30.69 -5.86
N VAL A 402 8.15 29.46 -5.61
CA VAL A 402 9.58 29.15 -5.43
C VAL A 402 10.29 29.03 -6.78
N CYS A 403 9.73 28.25 -7.71
CA CYS A 403 10.41 27.84 -8.94
C CYS A 403 10.13 28.82 -10.09
N THR A 404 10.66 30.04 -9.98
CA THR A 404 10.53 31.08 -11.02
C THR A 404 11.62 30.99 -12.09
N GLU A 405 11.46 31.70 -13.21
CA GLU A 405 12.51 31.84 -14.24
C GLU A 405 13.85 32.33 -13.64
N LYS A 406 13.79 33.36 -12.77
CA LYS A 406 14.97 33.88 -12.05
C LYS A 406 15.60 32.82 -11.14
N PHE A 407 14.77 32.00 -10.50
CA PHE A 407 15.23 30.93 -9.61
C PHE A 407 16.05 29.88 -10.38
N PHE A 408 15.58 29.46 -11.55
CA PHE A 408 16.29 28.52 -12.41
C PHE A 408 17.53 29.13 -13.06
N ALA A 409 17.46 30.36 -13.54
CA ALA A 409 18.60 31.06 -14.13
C ALA A 409 19.78 31.17 -13.14
N ALA A 410 19.50 31.45 -11.86
CA ALA A 410 20.51 31.51 -10.80
C ALA A 410 21.15 30.14 -10.47
N ARG A 411 20.54 29.04 -10.93
CA ARG A 411 20.95 27.65 -10.67
C ARG A 411 21.30 26.89 -11.96
N ALA A 412 21.53 27.61 -13.05
CA ALA A 412 21.88 27.01 -14.33
C ALA A 412 23.16 26.17 -14.22
N GLY A 413 23.13 24.95 -14.77
CA GLY A 413 24.27 24.02 -14.75
C GLY A 413 24.47 23.25 -13.44
N MET A 414 23.56 23.38 -12.46
CA MET A 414 23.53 22.48 -11.31
C MET A 414 23.03 21.07 -11.69
N GLY A 415 23.28 20.08 -10.83
CA GLY A 415 22.93 18.68 -11.08
C GLY A 415 24.01 17.93 -11.88
N ILE A 416 23.60 16.88 -12.60
CA ILE A 416 24.45 16.13 -13.52
C ILE A 416 23.94 16.28 -14.97
N PRO A 417 24.82 16.40 -15.97
CA PRO A 417 24.42 16.69 -17.35
C PRO A 417 23.95 15.47 -18.13
N ASP A 418 23.85 14.30 -17.50
CA ASP A 418 23.51 13.03 -18.15
C ASP A 418 22.10 13.11 -18.78
N PRO A 419 21.97 12.84 -20.10
CA PRO A 419 20.69 12.94 -20.82
C PRO A 419 19.85 11.66 -20.77
N ASP A 420 20.37 10.59 -20.16
CA ASP A 420 19.79 9.23 -20.16
C ASP A 420 18.30 9.15 -19.76
N PRO A 421 17.80 9.91 -18.75
CA PRO A 421 16.42 9.81 -18.30
C PRO A 421 15.42 10.50 -19.25
N ILE A 422 14.37 9.76 -19.63
CA ILE A 422 13.17 10.29 -20.28
C ILE A 422 11.99 10.16 -19.31
N PHE A 423 11.49 11.29 -18.81
CA PHE A 423 10.31 11.33 -17.95
C PHE A 423 9.05 11.42 -18.80
N VAL A 424 8.12 10.49 -18.59
CA VAL A 424 6.77 10.55 -19.19
C VAL A 424 5.78 10.85 -18.07
N VAL A 425 5.27 12.08 -18.08
CA VAL A 425 4.41 12.65 -17.04
C VAL A 425 3.01 12.97 -17.58
N GLY A 426 2.10 13.34 -16.68
CA GLY A 426 0.73 13.75 -17.02
C GLY A 426 -0.24 13.24 -15.97
N LEU A 427 -1.52 13.18 -16.32
CA LEU A 427 -2.51 12.50 -15.47
C LEU A 427 -2.54 10.99 -15.75
N PRO A 428 -2.87 10.15 -14.74
CA PRO A 428 -3.20 8.76 -15.02
C PRO A 428 -4.29 8.69 -16.10
N ARG A 429 -4.23 7.67 -16.96
CA ARG A 429 -5.19 7.45 -18.08
C ARG A 429 -5.18 8.50 -19.20
N SER A 430 -4.18 9.39 -19.24
CA SER A 430 -3.97 10.32 -20.36
C SER A 430 -3.35 9.67 -21.60
N GLY A 431 -2.84 8.45 -21.51
CA GLY A 431 -2.13 7.78 -22.61
C GLY A 431 -0.61 7.68 -22.42
N SER A 432 -0.08 8.05 -21.25
CA SER A 432 1.34 7.94 -20.92
C SER A 432 1.95 6.54 -21.16
N THR A 433 1.21 5.47 -20.88
CA THR A 433 1.66 4.09 -21.18
C THR A 433 1.83 3.83 -22.67
N LEU A 434 1.01 4.44 -23.54
CA LEU A 434 1.17 4.30 -24.99
C LEU A 434 2.47 4.97 -25.44
N ILE A 435 2.74 6.19 -24.96
CA ILE A 435 3.97 6.91 -25.27
C ILE A 435 5.20 6.16 -24.76
N GLU A 436 5.14 5.61 -23.55
CA GLU A 436 6.18 4.74 -23.01
C GLU A 436 6.41 3.52 -23.91
N GLN A 437 5.35 2.85 -24.37
CA GLN A 437 5.45 1.67 -25.23
C GLN A 437 6.05 2.01 -26.61
N ILE A 438 5.65 3.13 -27.21
CA ILE A 438 6.21 3.66 -28.45
C ILE A 438 7.72 3.88 -28.29
N LEU A 439 8.13 4.62 -27.26
CA LEU A 439 9.54 4.91 -27.02
C LEU A 439 10.33 3.64 -26.68
N ALA A 440 9.80 2.75 -25.85
CA ALA A 440 10.46 1.50 -25.46
C ALA A 440 10.67 0.52 -26.64
N SER A 441 9.96 0.74 -27.75
CA SER A 441 10.14 -0.02 -29.00
C SER A 441 11.40 0.41 -29.77
N HIS A 442 11.99 1.55 -29.42
CA HIS A 442 13.27 2.00 -29.97
C HIS A 442 14.44 1.19 -29.41
N SER A 443 15.41 0.85 -30.26
CA SER A 443 16.57 0.02 -29.91
C SER A 443 17.39 0.59 -28.73
N GLN A 444 17.50 1.91 -28.66
CA GLN A 444 18.26 2.65 -27.65
C GLN A 444 17.49 3.01 -26.35
N VAL A 445 16.19 2.75 -26.27
CA VAL A 445 15.37 3.18 -25.12
C VAL A 445 14.86 1.98 -24.32
N GLN A 446 15.10 1.97 -23.02
CA GLN A 446 14.54 0.99 -22.10
C GLN A 446 13.25 1.53 -21.50
N GLY A 447 12.12 0.89 -21.78
CA GLY A 447 10.94 1.08 -20.95
C GLY A 447 11.15 0.42 -19.60
N THR A 448 10.93 1.14 -18.51
CA THR A 448 11.01 0.58 -17.15
C THR A 448 9.60 0.31 -16.62
N GLN A 449 9.18 1.01 -15.58
CA GLN A 449 7.87 0.98 -14.93
C GLN A 449 7.61 2.34 -14.26
N GLU A 450 6.61 2.41 -13.37
CA GLU A 450 6.42 3.57 -12.51
C GLU A 450 7.46 3.55 -11.38
N LEU A 451 8.46 4.43 -11.47
CA LEU A 451 9.58 4.51 -10.53
C LEU A 451 9.24 5.43 -9.34
N SER A 452 9.48 4.96 -8.11
CA SER A 452 9.17 5.70 -6.88
C SER A 452 10.36 6.49 -6.32
N GLU A 453 11.53 6.38 -6.95
CA GLU A 453 12.79 6.97 -6.50
C GLU A 453 12.68 8.49 -6.35
N LEU A 454 12.04 9.19 -7.29
CA LEU A 454 11.85 10.63 -7.20
C LEU A 454 10.90 11.02 -6.05
N GLN A 455 9.80 10.29 -5.87
CA GLN A 455 8.84 10.53 -4.78
C GLN A 455 9.51 10.37 -3.41
N ARG A 456 10.42 9.39 -3.30
CA ARG A 456 11.22 9.15 -2.11
C ARG A 456 12.17 10.31 -1.81
N ILE A 457 12.82 10.87 -2.84
CA ILE A 457 13.64 12.08 -2.71
C ILE A 457 12.78 13.26 -2.21
N VAL A 458 11.58 13.43 -2.76
CA VAL A 458 10.67 14.52 -2.34
C VAL A 458 10.21 14.34 -0.89
N LEU A 459 9.92 13.12 -0.45
CA LEU A 459 9.53 12.83 0.93
C LEU A 459 10.66 13.18 1.92
N GLU A 460 11.92 12.94 1.54
CA GLU A 460 13.08 13.40 2.32
C GLU A 460 13.15 14.91 2.42
N LEU A 461 13.05 15.60 1.27
CA LEU A 461 13.09 17.07 1.21
C LEU A 461 11.90 17.73 1.93
N SER A 462 10.79 17.02 2.11
CA SER A 462 9.62 17.51 2.84
C SER A 462 9.82 17.52 4.36
N GLY A 463 10.94 16.99 4.88
CA GLY A 463 11.22 16.93 6.32
C GLY A 463 10.38 15.88 7.07
N THR A 464 9.58 15.08 6.36
CA THR A 464 8.83 13.95 6.91
C THR A 464 9.72 12.75 7.24
N ARG A 465 10.98 12.76 6.77
CA ARG A 465 12.02 11.79 7.14
C ARG A 465 12.82 12.27 8.35
N SER A 466 12.42 11.85 9.54
CA SER A 466 13.28 11.95 10.73
C SER A 466 14.29 10.80 10.74
N GLY A 467 15.40 10.95 10.01
CA GLY A 467 16.61 10.15 10.28
C GLY A 467 17.04 9.17 9.19
N CYS A 468 17.25 9.62 7.95
CA CYS A 468 18.14 8.85 7.07
C CYS A 468 19.55 8.79 7.66
N GLY A 469 19.97 7.57 8.04
CA GLY A 469 21.34 7.22 8.35
C GLY A 469 22.22 7.38 7.12
N GLY A 470 22.76 8.59 6.97
CA GLY A 470 23.67 8.99 5.91
C GLY A 470 23.78 10.50 5.93
N ARG A 471 24.92 11.03 6.37
CA ARG A 471 25.23 12.46 6.43
C ARG A 471 25.14 13.11 5.04
N LEU A 472 23.95 13.47 4.57
CA LEU A 472 23.83 14.21 3.31
C LEU A 472 23.03 15.51 3.43
N LEU A 473 22.12 15.66 4.40
CA LEU A 473 21.44 16.94 4.60
C LEU A 473 21.55 17.35 6.08
N PRO A 474 22.09 18.54 6.41
CA PRO A 474 22.01 19.10 7.75
C PRO A 474 20.53 19.17 8.17
N GLN A 475 20.24 19.12 9.48
CA GLN A 475 18.89 19.40 10.00
C GLN A 475 18.44 20.79 9.51
N MET A 476 17.73 20.84 8.37
CA MET A 476 17.28 22.08 7.74
C MET A 476 16.14 22.64 8.58
N LYS A 477 16.42 23.78 9.21
CA LYS A 477 15.43 24.57 9.93
C LYS A 477 14.70 25.44 8.91
N SER A 478 13.40 25.22 8.75
CA SER A 478 12.34 26.22 8.50
C SER A 478 11.51 26.11 7.21
N ASN A 479 11.86 25.32 6.19
CA ASN A 479 11.01 25.22 4.99
C ASN A 479 10.89 23.78 4.44
N SER A 480 9.66 23.31 4.20
CA SER A 480 9.41 22.00 3.56
C SER A 480 9.47 22.11 2.04
N TYR A 481 9.62 20.99 1.32
CA TYR A 481 9.50 20.97 -0.14
C TYR A 481 8.19 21.66 -0.61
N PRO A 482 8.26 22.58 -1.60
CA PRO A 482 9.41 22.93 -2.45
C PRO A 482 10.31 24.06 -1.89
N GLY A 483 9.97 24.70 -0.78
CA GLY A 483 10.71 25.84 -0.22
C GLY A 483 12.18 25.53 0.11
N VAL A 484 12.47 24.30 0.53
CA VAL A 484 13.84 23.82 0.81
C VAL A 484 14.76 23.91 -0.41
N LEU A 485 14.23 23.89 -1.65
CA LEU A 485 15.04 23.99 -2.88
C LEU A 485 15.85 25.30 -2.94
N ALA A 486 15.39 26.36 -2.26
CA ALA A 486 16.11 27.62 -2.18
C ALA A 486 17.39 27.53 -1.32
N GLU A 487 17.43 26.60 -0.37
CA GLU A 487 18.51 26.41 0.60
C GLU A 487 19.57 25.40 0.12
N LEU A 488 19.24 24.56 -0.86
CA LEU A 488 20.14 23.56 -1.43
C LEU A 488 21.28 24.21 -2.24
N ALA A 489 22.49 23.71 -2.03
CA ALA A 489 23.67 24.05 -2.80
C ALA A 489 23.80 23.16 -4.05
N SER A 490 24.68 23.54 -4.98
CA SER A 490 24.95 22.79 -6.22
C SER A 490 25.34 21.32 -5.95
N GLN A 491 26.15 21.07 -4.90
CA GLN A 491 26.56 19.73 -4.50
C GLN A 491 25.38 18.86 -4.04
N ASP A 492 24.34 19.46 -3.45
CA ASP A 492 23.18 18.74 -2.95
C ASP A 492 22.34 18.25 -4.14
N PHE A 493 22.09 19.11 -5.13
CA PHE A 493 21.43 18.70 -6.37
C PHE A 493 22.19 17.61 -7.11
N ARG A 494 23.52 17.70 -7.14
CA ARG A 494 24.38 16.66 -7.71
C ARG A 494 24.23 15.33 -6.97
N ALA A 495 24.29 15.33 -5.65
CA ALA A 495 24.14 14.13 -4.83
C ALA A 495 22.75 13.49 -5.00
N LEU A 496 21.69 14.31 -5.07
CA LEU A 496 20.34 13.84 -5.36
C LEU A 496 20.26 13.16 -6.74
N ALA A 497 20.89 13.75 -7.76
CA ALA A 497 20.88 13.22 -9.12
C ALA A 497 21.70 11.92 -9.24
N GLU A 498 22.90 11.87 -8.66
CA GLU A 498 23.73 10.65 -8.61
C GLU A 498 23.00 9.51 -7.91
N ARG A 499 22.29 9.81 -6.81
CA ARG A 499 21.45 8.83 -6.11
C ARG A 499 20.29 8.36 -6.98
N TYR A 500 19.53 9.26 -7.60
CA TYR A 500 18.45 8.87 -8.52
C TYR A 500 18.98 7.95 -9.63
N MET A 501 20.12 8.30 -10.23
CA MET A 501 20.76 7.48 -11.26
C MET A 501 21.21 6.12 -10.75
N MET A 502 21.75 6.04 -9.52
CA MET A 502 22.18 4.79 -8.90
C MET A 502 21.01 3.88 -8.57
N ASP A 503 19.98 4.40 -7.89
CA ASP A 503 18.87 3.60 -7.37
C ASP A 503 17.99 3.04 -8.48
N THR A 504 17.87 3.78 -9.58
CA THR A 504 17.11 3.30 -10.74
C THR A 504 17.89 2.32 -11.62
N ARG A 505 19.19 2.06 -11.38
CA ARG A 505 19.97 1.06 -12.15
C ARG A 505 19.35 -0.34 -12.09
N ALA A 506 18.70 -0.68 -10.98
CA ALA A 506 18.07 -1.99 -10.79
C ALA A 506 16.95 -2.28 -11.81
N TYR A 507 16.34 -1.24 -12.40
CA TYR A 507 15.26 -1.36 -13.37
C TYR A 507 15.71 -1.14 -14.82
N ARG A 508 17.01 -0.90 -15.03
CA ARG A 508 17.59 -0.57 -16.33
C ARG A 508 18.43 -1.74 -16.83
N LYS A 509 18.36 -1.96 -18.15
CA LYS A 509 19.32 -2.82 -18.87
C LYS A 509 20.42 -1.95 -19.48
N HIS A 510 21.27 -2.53 -20.32
CA HIS A 510 22.42 -1.85 -20.93
C HIS A 510 22.06 -0.87 -22.08
N LYS A 511 20.86 -0.29 -22.10
CA LYS A 511 20.45 0.71 -23.09
C LYS A 511 20.83 2.13 -22.64
N PRO A 512 21.18 3.05 -23.56
CA PRO A 512 21.66 4.38 -23.22
C PRO A 512 20.57 5.29 -22.61
N PHE A 513 19.30 5.10 -23.00
CA PHE A 513 18.18 5.85 -22.43
C PHE A 513 17.24 4.92 -21.68
N PHE A 514 16.57 5.45 -20.66
CA PHE A 514 15.51 4.74 -19.95
C PHE A 514 14.36 5.67 -19.63
N ILE A 515 13.16 5.11 -19.56
CA ILE A 515 11.94 5.85 -19.32
C ILE A 515 11.58 5.74 -17.84
N ASP A 516 11.39 6.87 -17.16
CA ASP A 516 10.67 6.95 -15.89
C ASP A 516 9.23 7.39 -16.20
N LYS A 517 8.31 6.41 -16.24
CA LYS A 517 6.89 6.67 -16.49
C LYS A 517 6.14 6.65 -15.17
N MET A 518 6.19 7.77 -14.47
CA MET A 518 5.37 8.04 -13.29
C MET A 518 4.57 9.31 -13.57
N PRO A 519 3.27 9.22 -13.92
CA PRO A 519 2.49 10.39 -14.38
C PRO A 519 2.57 11.56 -13.40
N ASN A 520 2.45 11.25 -12.10
CA ASN A 520 2.49 12.21 -10.99
C ASN A 520 3.81 12.99 -10.85
N ASN A 521 4.89 12.60 -11.53
CA ASN A 521 6.15 13.35 -11.53
C ASN A 521 6.03 14.74 -12.19
N PHE A 522 4.90 15.05 -12.85
CA PHE A 522 4.58 16.43 -13.29
C PHE A 522 4.68 17.45 -12.13
N ARG A 523 4.39 17.00 -10.90
CA ARG A 523 4.50 17.79 -9.66
C ARG A 523 5.94 18.09 -9.27
N HIS A 524 6.93 17.48 -9.91
CA HIS A 524 8.32 17.54 -9.47
C HIS A 524 9.26 17.97 -10.60
N ILE A 525 8.73 18.51 -11.69
CA ILE A 525 9.51 18.97 -12.86
C ILE A 525 10.59 19.97 -12.44
N GLY A 526 10.28 20.90 -11.52
CA GLY A 526 11.29 21.84 -11.03
C GLY A 526 12.50 21.15 -10.38
N LEU A 527 12.27 20.12 -9.57
CA LEU A 527 13.34 19.32 -8.97
C LEU A 527 14.08 18.48 -10.01
N ILE A 528 13.34 17.83 -10.94
CA ILE A 528 13.92 17.06 -12.05
C ILE A 528 14.89 17.94 -12.84
N HIS A 529 14.48 19.17 -13.19
CA HIS A 529 15.31 20.09 -13.97
C HIS A 529 16.59 20.51 -13.24
N LEU A 530 16.54 20.69 -11.91
CA LEU A 530 17.70 21.06 -11.11
C LEU A 530 18.68 19.90 -10.91
N MET A 531 18.17 18.67 -10.82
CA MET A 531 18.98 17.46 -10.67
C MET A 531 19.57 16.99 -12.01
N LEU A 532 18.75 17.03 -13.06
CA LEU A 532 18.98 16.41 -14.36
C LEU A 532 18.62 17.42 -15.48
N PRO A 533 19.40 18.50 -15.66
CA PRO A 533 19.08 19.60 -16.58
C PRO A 533 18.91 19.19 -18.05
N ASN A 534 19.46 18.04 -18.45
CA ASN A 534 19.40 17.51 -19.81
C ASN A 534 18.41 16.35 -19.99
N ALA A 535 17.72 15.92 -18.93
CA ALA A 535 16.67 14.92 -19.03
C ALA A 535 15.51 15.43 -19.90
N LYS A 536 14.89 14.52 -20.63
CA LYS A 536 13.74 14.82 -21.48
C LYS A 536 12.46 14.64 -20.70
N ILE A 537 11.51 15.57 -20.83
CA ILE A 537 10.22 15.50 -20.15
C ILE A 537 9.11 15.56 -21.21
N ILE A 538 8.24 14.57 -21.20
CA ILE A 538 7.09 14.47 -22.10
C ILE A 538 5.82 14.53 -21.25
N ASP A 539 5.03 15.57 -21.44
CA ASP A 539 3.72 15.75 -20.82
C ASP A 539 2.63 15.19 -21.74
N VAL A 540 1.99 14.10 -21.31
CA VAL A 540 0.95 13.44 -22.09
C VAL A 540 -0.43 13.88 -21.62
N ARG A 541 -1.16 14.57 -22.51
CA ARG A 541 -2.49 15.11 -22.29
C ARG A 541 -3.55 14.34 -23.06
N ARG A 542 -4.76 14.37 -22.52
CA ARG A 542 -5.96 13.81 -23.13
C ARG A 542 -7.12 14.75 -22.86
N GLU A 543 -8.11 14.73 -23.74
CA GLU A 543 -9.36 15.50 -23.57
C GLU A 543 -9.91 15.33 -22.13
N PRO A 544 -10.22 16.45 -21.44
CA PRO A 544 -10.52 16.41 -20.01
C PRO A 544 -11.66 15.48 -19.60
N MET A 545 -12.77 15.43 -20.34
CA MET A 545 -13.90 14.54 -20.02
C MET A 545 -13.47 13.07 -20.16
N ALA A 546 -12.82 12.71 -21.27
CA ALA A 546 -12.32 11.38 -21.55
C ALA A 546 -11.31 10.92 -20.49
N CYS A 547 -10.39 11.80 -20.10
CA CYS A 547 -9.40 11.52 -19.07
C CYS A 547 -10.06 11.31 -17.69
N CYS A 548 -10.93 12.23 -17.27
CA CYS A 548 -11.59 12.15 -15.97
C CYS A 548 -12.52 10.94 -15.85
N VAL A 549 -13.34 10.66 -16.87
CA VAL A 549 -14.21 9.48 -16.88
C VAL A 549 -13.39 8.19 -16.87
N SER A 550 -12.28 8.12 -17.62
CA SER A 550 -11.43 6.93 -17.55
C SER A 550 -10.81 6.72 -16.17
N ASN A 551 -10.59 7.77 -15.39
CA ASN A 551 -10.08 7.67 -14.01
C ASN A 551 -11.19 7.27 -13.04
N LEU A 552 -12.39 7.84 -13.15
CA LEU A 552 -13.56 7.46 -12.34
C LEU A 552 -13.97 5.99 -12.50
N LYS A 553 -13.62 5.37 -13.63
CA LYS A 553 -13.88 3.95 -13.93
C LYS A 553 -12.74 3.03 -13.52
N GLN A 554 -11.63 3.57 -13.03
CA GLN A 554 -10.43 2.81 -12.70
C GLN A 554 -10.26 2.75 -11.18
N LEU A 555 -10.22 1.54 -10.63
CA LEU A 555 -9.74 1.33 -9.28
C LEU A 555 -8.20 1.24 -9.30
N PHE A 556 -7.54 2.14 -8.58
CA PHE A 556 -6.09 2.22 -8.44
C PHE A 556 -5.65 1.60 -7.11
N ALA A 557 -4.46 0.97 -7.10
CA ALA A 557 -3.93 0.35 -5.89
C ALA A 557 -3.70 1.39 -4.77
N ARG A 558 -2.96 2.47 -5.04
CA ARG A 558 -2.66 3.60 -4.12
C ARG A 558 -2.30 4.87 -4.90
N GLY A 559 -2.36 6.04 -4.27
CA GLY A 559 -1.75 7.29 -4.72
C GLY A 559 -2.53 8.11 -5.76
N GLN A 560 -3.75 7.69 -6.08
CA GLN A 560 -4.66 8.36 -7.03
C GLN A 560 -6.02 8.66 -6.39
N GLU A 561 -6.04 9.01 -5.11
CA GLU A 561 -7.25 9.14 -4.30
C GLU A 561 -8.23 10.20 -4.81
N PHE A 562 -7.73 11.19 -5.55
CA PHE A 562 -8.52 12.24 -6.19
C PHE A 562 -9.49 11.71 -7.27
N THR A 563 -9.31 10.47 -7.76
CA THR A 563 -10.12 9.92 -8.84
C THR A 563 -11.47 9.37 -8.37
N TYR A 564 -11.70 9.27 -7.06
CA TYR A 564 -12.90 8.66 -6.49
C TYR A 564 -14.06 9.65 -6.24
N SER A 565 -13.99 10.85 -6.80
CA SER A 565 -15.07 11.85 -6.77
C SER A 565 -14.99 12.80 -7.96
N ILE A 566 -16.14 13.17 -8.54
CA ILE A 566 -16.23 14.17 -9.61
C ILE A 566 -15.67 15.52 -9.16
N ALA A 567 -15.95 15.93 -7.92
CA ALA A 567 -15.49 17.21 -7.40
C ALA A 567 -13.97 17.23 -7.25
N ASP A 568 -13.38 16.15 -6.72
CA ASP A 568 -11.95 16.07 -6.48
C ASP A 568 -11.16 15.96 -7.80
N ILE A 569 -11.61 15.13 -8.74
CA ILE A 569 -10.90 14.95 -10.01
C ILE A 569 -10.96 16.20 -10.90
N SER A 570 -12.07 16.93 -10.90
CA SER A 570 -12.19 18.17 -11.68
C SER A 570 -11.26 19.26 -11.14
N ARG A 571 -11.19 19.44 -9.81
CA ARG A 571 -10.22 20.34 -9.17
C ARG A 571 -8.79 19.91 -9.48
N TYR A 572 -8.49 18.62 -9.32
CA TYR A 572 -7.16 18.09 -9.56
C TYR A 572 -6.69 18.30 -11.00
N TYR A 573 -7.55 18.09 -12.00
CA TYR A 573 -7.24 18.34 -13.40
C TYR A 573 -6.89 19.81 -13.64
N ARG A 574 -7.64 20.75 -13.04
CA ARG A 574 -7.37 22.19 -13.15
C ARG A 574 -6.03 22.56 -12.51
N THR A 575 -5.75 22.03 -11.33
CA THR A 575 -4.47 22.22 -10.63
C THR A 575 -3.30 21.68 -11.45
N TYR A 576 -3.47 20.52 -12.09
CA TYR A 576 -2.48 19.96 -13.02
C TYR A 576 -2.21 20.92 -14.20
N LEU A 577 -3.25 21.42 -14.89
CA LEU A 577 -3.07 22.36 -15.99
C LEU A 577 -2.41 23.67 -15.54
N GLU A 578 -2.78 24.18 -14.37
CA GLU A 578 -2.17 25.38 -13.79
C GLU A 578 -0.66 25.21 -13.58
N LEU A 579 -0.26 24.10 -12.96
CA LEU A 579 1.14 23.80 -12.71
C LEU A 579 1.92 23.59 -14.01
N MET A 580 1.34 22.87 -14.99
CA MET A 580 2.00 22.65 -16.28
C MET A 580 2.20 23.95 -17.07
N ARG A 581 1.22 24.87 -17.05
CA ARG A 581 1.39 26.21 -17.66
C ARG A 581 2.53 26.99 -17.03
N HIS A 582 2.69 26.89 -15.71
CA HIS A 582 3.82 27.51 -15.02
C HIS A 582 5.14 26.93 -15.52
N TRP A 583 5.26 25.61 -15.60
CA TRP A 583 6.47 24.95 -16.12
C TRP A 583 6.79 25.33 -17.56
N ASP A 584 5.79 25.37 -18.45
CA ASP A 584 5.96 25.83 -19.83
C ASP A 584 6.50 27.27 -19.90
N ALA A 585 6.06 28.14 -18.99
CA ALA A 585 6.48 29.55 -18.95
C ALA A 585 7.90 29.74 -18.41
N VAL A 586 8.29 29.01 -17.37
CA VAL A 586 9.60 29.21 -16.69
C VAL A 586 10.71 28.27 -17.19
N LEU A 587 10.37 27.22 -17.94
CA LEU A 587 11.31 26.26 -18.54
C LEU A 587 11.01 26.06 -20.04
N PRO A 588 11.07 27.12 -20.87
CA PRO A 588 10.71 27.03 -22.28
C PRO A 588 11.56 25.99 -23.03
N GLY A 589 10.89 25.12 -23.80
CA GLY A 589 11.52 24.06 -24.59
C GLY A 589 12.01 22.84 -23.79
N ARG A 590 11.80 22.80 -22.46
CA ARG A 590 12.21 21.64 -21.63
C ARG A 590 11.18 20.52 -21.59
N ILE A 591 9.93 20.81 -21.94
CA ILE A 591 8.80 19.88 -21.87
C ILE A 591 8.19 19.75 -23.27
N LEU A 592 8.06 18.53 -23.77
CA LEU A 592 7.27 18.25 -24.96
C LEU A 592 5.85 17.89 -24.54
N ARG A 593 4.87 18.69 -25.00
CA ARG A 593 3.46 18.35 -24.85
C ARG A 593 3.03 17.41 -25.98
N VAL A 594 2.33 16.33 -25.62
CA VAL A 594 1.80 15.32 -26.55
C VAL A 594 0.32 15.11 -26.23
N TRP A 595 -0.55 15.37 -27.20
CA TRP A 595 -1.98 15.11 -27.07
C TRP A 595 -2.29 13.70 -27.58
N TYR A 596 -3.00 12.93 -26.78
CA TYR A 596 -3.39 11.57 -27.11
C TYR A 596 -4.21 11.51 -28.41
N GLU A 597 -5.11 12.47 -28.59
CA GLU A 597 -5.95 12.63 -29.77
C GLU A 597 -5.09 12.78 -31.05
N ASP A 598 -4.05 13.62 -31.01
CA ASP A 598 -3.15 13.83 -32.15
C ASP A 598 -2.39 12.56 -32.51
N VAL A 599 -1.95 11.79 -31.52
CA VAL A 599 -1.25 10.50 -31.72
C VAL A 599 -2.18 9.47 -32.38
N VAL A 600 -3.48 9.51 -32.07
CA VAL A 600 -4.49 8.64 -32.68
C VAL A 600 -4.80 9.02 -34.11
N GLU A 601 -4.81 10.32 -34.43
CA GLU A 601 -5.10 10.81 -35.78
C GLU A 601 -3.88 10.75 -36.72
N ASP A 602 -2.68 11.05 -36.21
CA ASP A 602 -1.40 10.99 -36.94
C ASP A 602 -0.30 10.37 -36.06
N LEU A 603 -0.25 9.04 -36.05
CA LEU A 603 0.76 8.30 -35.29
C LEU A 603 2.17 8.61 -35.77
N GLU A 604 2.43 8.57 -37.08
CA GLU A 604 3.78 8.70 -37.62
C GLU A 604 4.36 10.10 -37.38
N GLY A 605 3.58 11.15 -37.62
CA GLY A 605 4.02 12.53 -37.39
C GLY A 605 4.33 12.78 -35.90
N ASN A 606 3.49 12.29 -34.99
CA ASN A 606 3.73 12.43 -33.56
C ASN A 606 4.92 11.59 -33.07
N VAL A 607 5.12 10.37 -33.59
CA VAL A 607 6.28 9.54 -33.26
C VAL A 607 7.57 10.24 -33.68
N LYS A 608 7.63 10.80 -34.89
CA LYS A 608 8.79 11.59 -35.35
C LYS A 608 9.05 12.78 -34.42
N ARG A 609 8.01 13.56 -34.09
CA ARG A 609 8.12 14.71 -33.17
C ARG A 609 8.68 14.32 -31.80
N ILE A 610 8.23 13.19 -31.25
CA ILE A 610 8.71 12.67 -29.96
C ILE A 610 10.18 12.23 -30.05
N LEU A 611 10.55 11.47 -31.08
CA LEU A 611 11.93 11.00 -31.26
C LEU A 611 12.89 12.17 -31.50
N ASP A 612 12.50 13.16 -32.31
CA ASP A 612 13.27 14.38 -32.56
C ASP A 612 13.54 15.15 -31.27
N PHE A 613 12.52 15.33 -30.42
CA PHE A 613 12.68 15.96 -29.10
C PHE A 613 13.65 15.19 -28.20
N CYS A 614 13.59 13.86 -28.24
CA CYS A 614 14.49 12.98 -27.51
C CYS A 614 15.90 12.89 -28.12
N GLY A 615 16.12 13.41 -29.34
CA GLY A 615 17.40 13.27 -30.05
C GLY A 615 17.65 11.84 -30.57
N LEU A 616 16.58 11.10 -30.86
CA LEU A 616 16.63 9.72 -31.35
C LEU A 616 16.32 9.67 -32.84
N ALA A 617 16.96 8.75 -33.55
CA ALA A 617 16.64 8.50 -34.96
C ALA A 617 15.26 7.84 -35.08
N PHE A 618 14.59 8.04 -36.22
CA PHE A 618 13.35 7.34 -36.50
C PHE A 618 13.60 5.84 -36.70
N GLU A 619 12.86 5.01 -35.96
CA GLU A 619 12.85 3.55 -36.12
C GLU A 619 11.42 3.07 -36.39
N PRO A 620 11.17 2.25 -37.45
CA PRO A 620 9.83 1.74 -37.75
C PRO A 620 9.18 0.96 -36.62
N ALA A 621 9.98 0.31 -35.75
CA ALA A 621 9.49 -0.40 -34.58
C ALA A 621 8.64 0.48 -33.64
N CYS A 622 8.89 1.79 -33.60
CA CYS A 622 8.09 2.74 -32.82
C CYS A 622 6.65 2.91 -33.35
N LEU A 623 6.42 2.69 -34.65
CA LEU A 623 5.07 2.64 -35.23
C LEU A 623 4.39 1.29 -35.00
N GLU A 624 5.19 0.23 -34.90
CA GLU A 624 4.74 -1.13 -34.62
C GLU A 624 4.84 -1.47 -33.12
N PHE A 625 4.64 -0.49 -32.26
CA PHE A 625 4.86 -0.59 -30.80
C PHE A 625 4.11 -1.76 -30.12
N TYR A 626 3.00 -2.19 -30.72
CA TYR A 626 2.16 -3.28 -30.25
C TYR A 626 2.81 -4.66 -30.47
N LYS A 627 3.85 -4.76 -31.30
CA LYS A 627 4.66 -5.98 -31.47
C LYS A 627 5.78 -6.11 -30.43
N THR A 628 6.07 -5.05 -29.68
CA THR A 628 7.16 -5.05 -28.70
C THR A 628 6.80 -5.92 -27.49
N GLU A 629 7.45 -7.07 -27.39
CA GLU A 629 7.33 -7.97 -26.24
C GLU A 629 8.11 -7.43 -25.05
N ARG A 630 7.38 -6.84 -24.10
CA ARG A 630 7.92 -6.45 -22.80
C ARG A 630 6.88 -6.58 -21.71
N ALA A 631 7.33 -6.55 -20.47
CA ALA A 631 6.46 -6.37 -19.33
C ALA A 631 5.88 -4.95 -19.30
N VAL A 632 4.57 -4.83 -19.07
CA VAL A 632 3.86 -3.55 -19.02
C VAL A 632 3.05 -3.49 -17.72
N HIS A 633 3.59 -2.85 -16.69
CA HIS A 633 3.00 -2.83 -15.35
C HIS A 633 2.02 -1.66 -15.17
N THR A 634 0.83 -1.77 -15.76
CA THR A 634 -0.20 -0.71 -15.73
C THR A 634 -1.58 -1.26 -16.08
N ALA A 635 -2.64 -0.57 -15.64
CA ALA A 635 -4.03 -0.85 -15.98
C ALA A 635 -4.38 -0.61 -17.47
N SER A 636 -3.43 -0.11 -18.27
CA SER A 636 -3.54 0.04 -19.72
C SER A 636 -2.71 -0.96 -20.52
N SER A 637 -2.11 -1.96 -19.87
CA SER A 637 -1.20 -2.96 -20.48
C SER A 637 -1.78 -3.62 -21.74
N GLU A 638 -3.00 -4.14 -21.67
CA GLU A 638 -3.65 -4.79 -22.81
C GLU A 638 -3.91 -3.84 -23.98
N GLN A 639 -4.18 -2.57 -23.70
CA GLN A 639 -4.46 -1.58 -24.74
C GLN A 639 -3.24 -1.29 -25.60
N VAL A 640 -2.04 -1.32 -25.02
CA VAL A 640 -0.80 -1.01 -25.76
C VAL A 640 -0.19 -2.22 -26.47
N ARG A 641 -0.76 -3.41 -26.26
CA ARG A 641 -0.46 -4.65 -27.00
C ARG A 641 -1.31 -4.81 -28.26
N GLN A 642 -2.11 -3.79 -28.60
CA GLN A 642 -2.98 -3.77 -29.77
C GLN A 642 -2.68 -2.55 -30.65
N PRO A 643 -2.94 -2.62 -31.97
CA PRO A 643 -2.88 -1.45 -32.84
C PRO A 643 -3.79 -0.33 -32.32
N LEU A 644 -3.41 0.92 -32.60
CA LEU A 644 -4.15 2.09 -32.14
C LEU A 644 -5.54 2.16 -32.81
N PHE A 645 -6.58 2.49 -32.04
CA PHE A 645 -7.96 2.58 -32.54
C PHE A 645 -8.71 3.79 -31.97
N ARG A 646 -9.65 4.32 -32.77
CA ARG A 646 -10.41 5.55 -32.48
C ARG A 646 -11.54 5.39 -31.45
N GLN A 647 -12.05 4.18 -31.26
CA GLN A 647 -13.23 3.92 -30.40
C GLN A 647 -13.04 4.40 -28.95
N GLY A 648 -11.80 4.44 -28.45
CA GLY A 648 -11.50 4.90 -27.10
C GLY A 648 -11.69 6.41 -26.88
N LEU A 649 -11.71 7.24 -27.93
CA LEU A 649 -11.79 8.70 -27.81
C LEU A 649 -13.14 9.18 -27.28
N LEU A 650 -14.22 8.58 -27.78
CA LEU A 650 -15.59 9.02 -27.50
C LEU A 650 -16.30 8.17 -26.43
N GLN A 651 -15.61 7.22 -25.79
CA GLN A 651 -16.26 6.29 -24.86
C GLN A 651 -16.98 6.99 -23.68
N TRP A 652 -16.50 8.18 -23.30
CA TRP A 652 -17.10 8.95 -22.21
C TRP A 652 -18.49 9.51 -22.56
N THR A 653 -18.83 9.67 -23.84
CA THR A 653 -20.13 10.23 -24.26
C THR A 653 -21.30 9.32 -23.91
N ASN A 654 -21.06 8.00 -23.81
CA ASN A 654 -22.04 7.04 -23.31
C ASN A 654 -22.51 7.34 -21.88
N TYR A 655 -21.72 8.10 -21.12
CA TYR A 655 -22.01 8.52 -19.74
C TYR A 655 -22.45 9.98 -19.64
N GLU A 656 -22.56 10.71 -20.75
CA GLU A 656 -22.89 12.14 -20.77
C GLU A 656 -24.06 12.55 -19.85
N PRO A 657 -25.17 11.78 -19.74
CA PRO A 657 -26.28 12.13 -18.85
C PRO A 657 -25.91 12.34 -17.37
N TRP A 658 -24.82 11.71 -16.89
CA TRP A 658 -24.39 11.77 -15.49
C TRP A 658 -23.18 12.69 -15.26
N LEU A 659 -22.65 13.33 -16.29
CA LEU A 659 -21.39 14.08 -16.23
C LEU A 659 -21.56 15.60 -16.15
N GLY A 660 -22.77 16.10 -15.91
CA GLY A 660 -23.05 17.54 -15.81
C GLY A 660 -22.18 18.26 -14.77
N GLN A 661 -22.01 17.65 -13.58
CA GLN A 661 -21.14 18.21 -12.54
C GLN A 661 -19.66 18.20 -12.94
N LEU A 662 -19.20 17.15 -13.63
CA LEU A 662 -17.82 17.07 -14.12
C LEU A 662 -17.54 18.17 -15.15
N ARG A 663 -18.45 18.31 -16.14
CA ARG A 663 -18.37 19.37 -17.16
C ARG A 663 -18.33 20.75 -16.51
N GLY A 664 -19.21 21.01 -15.55
CA GLY A 664 -19.24 22.26 -14.79
C GLY A 664 -17.96 22.50 -13.98
N GLY A 665 -17.45 21.48 -13.28
CA GLY A 665 -16.22 21.56 -12.49
C GLY A 665 -14.96 21.77 -13.32
N LEU A 666 -14.88 21.19 -14.52
CA LEU A 666 -13.76 21.39 -15.44
C LEU A 666 -13.75 22.78 -16.07
N GLY A 667 -14.93 23.34 -16.38
CA GLY A 667 -15.08 24.72 -16.86
C GLY A 667 -14.20 25.01 -18.10
N ASP A 668 -13.39 26.08 -18.02
CA ASP A 668 -12.50 26.51 -19.11
C ASP A 668 -11.42 25.47 -19.48
N SER A 669 -11.13 24.49 -18.62
CA SER A 669 -10.15 23.43 -18.92
C SER A 669 -10.52 22.60 -20.14
N LEU A 670 -11.83 22.51 -20.47
CA LEU A 670 -12.33 21.83 -21.66
C LEU A 670 -11.77 22.40 -22.97
N ASN A 671 -11.39 23.68 -22.99
CA ASN A 671 -10.81 24.33 -24.16
C ASN A 671 -9.31 24.57 -23.98
N ARG A 672 -8.89 24.90 -22.75
CA ARG A 672 -7.53 25.36 -22.44
C ARG A 672 -6.50 24.25 -22.26
N TYR A 673 -6.88 22.98 -22.32
CA TYR A 673 -5.91 21.88 -22.22
C TYR A 673 -4.98 21.77 -23.44
N HIS A 674 -5.31 22.42 -24.56
CA HIS A 674 -4.44 22.61 -25.72
C HIS A 674 -3.49 23.82 -25.59
N GLU A 675 -3.76 24.75 -24.66
CA GLU A 675 -2.85 25.86 -24.32
C GLU A 675 -1.64 25.36 -23.55
#